data_AF-A0AAU3IH07-F1
#
_entry.id   AF-A0AAU3IH07-F1
#
_cell.length_a   1.000
_cell.length_b   1.000
_cell.length_c   1.000
_cell.angle_alpha   90.00
_cell.angle_beta   90.00
_cell.angle_gamma   90.00
#
_symmetry.space_group_name_H-M   'P 1'
#
loop_
_entity.id
_entity.type
_entity.pdbx_description
1 polymer ?
#
loop_
_entity_poly.entity_id
_entity_poly.type
_entity_poly.pdbx_seq_one_letter_code
_entity_poly.pdbx_strand_id
1 'polypeptide(L)'
;MTETARQPHAPPRRGLPTPPWPLVMLVTGVTLLFDVMRVFLPSLITLYGRAGETSPERMGLYAALWFVLPFAAIPVARLGSPRIVLVAGAAALAAIRICLQAADGGTPQLLLASAGVTAGLVFLYGCARTTRGAWVPAGLTGGLAAASILHLALDRMDLVWRDGPLPWLAAVALCALFLWAVFLWSVRLSPASPGPAPAAVWFAFGPMLLLAGMYGGGSGLLPQEAGQHSGPFTALMVALQAGAWCAAAGYAWTSSWGWAAGLFLVAGVAGTEAGLTGLAALVATIALGACAATIGQDTGGQDTGGQDTGGQESAARRGGVAVLGGMLMFLVAVFLYYAAFDADLGFPNAVVPVAVSALLAVIALRRGRRHRSAPVRRAPRRWGSIALSIALLTGLVTWQPLPAERPIAGNEFTLVAYNIRMGFGLGGRLDLDRIAAWAATRRPDVVLLSEVDRGWLLNGGHDDLARIARGLGMRYHFAPAADRLWGDALLTNLPVTEIGSTRLNRHGYPTGAQAQSIVLEVGDHEVGIVNTHLQEPRGQAPEVAAIARRLAAAALPPGVGVADPRPVIVAGDLNTTPSDPQMRALEAAGLSDPLRALGDPPTSPADAPVRRIDHVLISKGLTAVAADVPRVPFSDHLPVVVRLRVG
;
A
#
# COMPACT_ATOMS: atom_id res chain seq x y z
N MET A 1 -46.70 56.79 40.54
CA MET A 1 -46.87 55.32 40.46
C MET A 1 -47.33 55.05 39.03
N THR A 2 -46.60 54.40 38.13
CA THR A 2 -45.73 53.22 38.27
C THR A 2 -44.58 53.28 37.26
N GLU A 3 -43.39 53.04 37.79
CA GLU A 3 -42.11 52.88 37.09
C GLU A 3 -42.02 51.44 36.57
N THR A 4 -41.92 51.23 35.25
CA THR A 4 -41.68 49.90 34.65
C THR A 4 -40.20 49.76 34.30
N ALA A 5 -39.48 49.05 35.18
CA ALA A 5 -38.10 48.65 35.01
C ALA A 5 -37.87 47.84 33.71
N ARG A 6 -36.96 48.31 32.85
CA ARG A 6 -36.39 47.53 31.75
C ARG A 6 -35.41 46.51 32.33
N GLN A 7 -35.68 45.22 32.12
CA GLN A 7 -34.68 44.17 32.32
C GLN A 7 -33.55 44.31 31.29
N PRO A 8 -32.27 44.17 31.69
CA PRO A 8 -31.17 44.17 30.75
C PRO A 8 -31.13 42.85 29.97
N HIS A 9 -31.20 42.92 28.64
CA HIS A 9 -30.90 41.79 27.76
C HIS A 9 -29.45 41.33 28.01
N ALA A 10 -29.28 40.17 28.65
CA ALA A 10 -28.00 39.50 28.69
C ALA A 10 -27.63 39.06 27.25
N PRO A 11 -26.44 39.41 26.73
CA PRO A 11 -26.00 38.92 25.43
C PRO A 11 -25.92 37.38 25.46
N PRO A 12 -26.25 36.69 24.36
CA PRO A 12 -26.10 35.24 24.29
C PRO A 12 -24.65 34.91 24.62
N ARG A 13 -24.43 34.13 25.68
CA ARG A 13 -23.10 33.58 26.01
C ARG A 13 -22.61 32.89 24.74
N ARG A 14 -21.61 33.46 24.07
CA ARG A 14 -20.81 32.76 23.06
C ARG A 14 -20.09 31.63 23.80
N GLY A 15 -20.79 30.51 23.96
CA GLY A 15 -20.17 29.27 24.40
C GLY A 15 -19.02 28.98 23.46
N LEU A 16 -17.84 28.69 24.02
CA LEU A 16 -16.72 28.16 23.25
C LEU A 16 -17.26 27.03 22.36
N PRO A 17 -16.94 27.00 21.06
CA PRO A 17 -17.44 25.96 20.16
C PRO A 17 -17.02 24.62 20.74
N THR A 18 -17.99 23.77 21.09
CA THR A 18 -17.72 22.41 21.54
C THR A 18 -16.91 21.69 20.46
N PRO A 19 -15.79 21.03 20.81
CA PRO A 19 -14.99 20.28 19.85
C PRO A 19 -15.86 19.31 19.04
N PRO A 20 -15.57 19.12 17.74
CA PRO A 20 -16.40 18.31 16.85
C PRO A 20 -16.14 16.81 17.09
N TRP A 21 -16.53 16.29 18.26
CA TRP A 21 -16.26 14.90 18.67
C TRP A 21 -16.71 13.83 17.66
N PRO A 22 -17.85 13.96 16.94
CA PRO A 22 -18.20 13.03 15.87
C PRO A 22 -17.17 12.96 14.74
N LEU A 23 -16.58 14.11 14.40
CA LEU A 23 -15.53 14.20 13.38
C LEU A 23 -14.27 13.50 13.87
N VAL A 24 -13.83 13.82 15.09
CA VAL A 24 -12.62 13.21 15.69
C VAL A 24 -12.77 11.70 15.82
N MET A 25 -13.94 11.23 16.27
CA MET A 25 -14.27 9.81 16.37
C MET A 25 -14.21 9.11 15.01
N LEU A 26 -14.82 9.68 13.97
CA LEU A 26 -14.80 9.09 12.63
C LEU A 26 -13.40 9.08 12.04
N VAL A 27 -12.65 10.20 12.15
CA VAL A 27 -11.29 10.31 11.64
C VAL A 27 -10.41 9.25 12.27
N THR A 28 -10.33 9.22 13.61
CA THR A 28 -9.46 8.27 14.32
C THR A 28 -9.91 6.83 14.17
N GLY A 29 -11.22 6.54 14.18
CA GLY A 29 -11.74 5.19 13.97
C GLY A 29 -11.49 4.66 12.56
N VAL A 30 -11.62 5.50 11.53
CA VAL A 30 -11.29 5.13 10.14
C VAL A 30 -9.78 4.94 9.98
N THR A 31 -8.95 5.78 10.61
CA THR A 31 -7.49 5.57 10.62
C THR A 31 -7.14 4.20 11.22
N LEU A 32 -7.69 3.86 12.38
CA LEU A 32 -7.46 2.55 13.01
C LEU A 32 -7.96 1.38 12.17
N LEU A 33 -9.14 1.50 11.54
CA LEU A 33 -9.64 0.46 10.63
C LEU A 33 -8.70 0.28 9.43
N PHE A 34 -8.21 1.37 8.86
CA PHE A 34 -7.30 1.30 7.72
C PHE A 34 -5.96 0.64 8.09
N ASP A 35 -5.37 1.01 9.23
CA ASP A 35 -4.19 0.31 9.80
C ASP A 35 -4.44 -1.19 9.94
N VAL A 36 -5.58 -1.59 10.53
CA VAL A 36 -5.92 -3.01 10.69
C VAL A 36 -6.05 -3.70 9.34
N MET A 37 -6.62 -3.04 8.34
CA MET A 37 -6.74 -3.60 6.99
C MET A 37 -5.40 -3.78 6.30
N ARG A 38 -4.44 -2.88 6.54
CA ARG A 38 -3.06 -2.99 6.06
C ARG A 38 -2.27 -4.13 6.71
N VAL A 39 -2.74 -4.67 7.84
CA VAL A 39 -2.26 -5.94 8.42
C VAL A 39 -3.04 -7.14 7.90
N PHE A 40 -4.36 -7.02 7.80
CA PHE A 40 -5.25 -8.11 7.40
C PHE A 40 -4.98 -8.59 5.98
N LEU A 41 -4.86 -7.67 5.01
CA LEU A 41 -4.66 -8.01 3.61
C LEU A 41 -3.38 -8.83 3.38
N PRO A 42 -2.18 -8.41 3.84
CA PRO A 42 -0.99 -9.24 3.66
C PRO A 42 -1.04 -10.53 4.47
N SER A 43 -1.65 -10.53 5.66
CA SER A 43 -1.83 -11.75 6.46
C SER A 43 -2.69 -12.79 5.73
N LEU A 44 -3.67 -12.35 4.95
CA LEU A 44 -4.50 -13.24 4.14
C LEU A 44 -3.67 -14.02 3.12
N ILE A 45 -2.61 -13.44 2.55
CA ILE A 45 -1.81 -14.06 1.48
C ILE A 45 -0.60 -14.80 2.01
N THR A 46 0.00 -14.29 3.09
CA THR A 46 1.28 -14.81 3.60
C THR A 46 1.09 -15.89 4.66
N LEU A 47 -0.04 -15.89 5.38
CA LEU A 47 -0.34 -16.81 6.47
C LEU A 47 -1.48 -17.77 6.16
N TYR A 48 -2.59 -17.27 5.59
CA TYR A 48 -3.68 -18.13 5.16
C TYR A 48 -3.43 -18.65 3.75
N GLY A 49 -3.07 -17.76 2.83
CA GLY A 49 -2.59 -18.06 1.51
C GLY A 49 -1.19 -18.69 1.56
N ARG A 50 -0.95 -19.59 0.61
CA ARG A 50 0.37 -20.14 0.31
C ARG A 50 0.44 -20.27 -1.20
N ALA A 51 1.44 -19.63 -1.81
CA ALA A 51 1.60 -19.60 -3.26
C ALA A 51 1.61 -21.03 -3.83
N GLY A 52 0.76 -21.29 -4.82
CA GLY A 52 0.60 -22.62 -5.43
C GLY A 52 -0.16 -23.67 -4.60
N GLU A 53 -0.39 -23.47 -3.30
CA GLU A 53 -1.11 -24.43 -2.43
C GLU A 53 -2.55 -24.02 -2.13
N THR A 54 -2.79 -22.73 -1.93
CA THR A 54 -4.12 -22.20 -1.58
C THR A 54 -4.72 -21.49 -2.77
N SER A 55 -5.86 -21.99 -3.25
CA SER A 55 -6.55 -21.38 -4.38
C SER A 55 -7.14 -20.00 -3.98
N PRO A 56 -7.19 -19.02 -4.90
CA PRO A 56 -7.75 -17.70 -4.62
C PRO A 56 -9.16 -17.74 -4.04
N GLU A 57 -10.01 -18.70 -4.44
CA GLU A 57 -11.39 -18.84 -3.96
C GLU A 57 -11.44 -19.14 -2.46
N ARG A 58 -10.50 -19.94 -1.94
CA ARG A 58 -10.43 -20.25 -0.50
C ARG A 58 -10.02 -19.02 0.30
N MET A 59 -9.04 -18.26 -0.19
CA MET A 59 -8.66 -16.98 0.42
C MET A 59 -9.82 -15.99 0.41
N GLY A 60 -10.51 -15.87 -0.73
CA GLY A 60 -11.71 -15.05 -0.88
C GLY A 60 -12.83 -15.45 0.08
N LEU A 61 -13.08 -16.75 0.25
CA LEU A 61 -14.09 -17.26 1.19
C LEU A 61 -13.71 -16.97 2.66
N TYR A 62 -12.45 -17.17 3.03
CA TYR A 62 -11.97 -16.82 4.37
C TYR A 62 -12.16 -15.32 4.63
N ALA A 63 -11.76 -14.46 3.69
CA ALA A 63 -11.95 -13.02 3.84
C ALA A 63 -13.44 -12.65 3.92
N ALA A 64 -14.29 -13.23 3.07
CA ALA A 64 -15.72 -12.98 3.05
C ALA A 64 -16.40 -13.26 4.40
N LEU A 65 -15.97 -14.29 5.12
CA LEU A 65 -16.48 -14.60 6.47
C LEU A 65 -16.39 -13.37 7.38
N TRP A 66 -15.22 -12.73 7.47
CA TRP A 66 -14.97 -11.59 8.36
C TRP A 66 -15.67 -10.29 7.93
N PHE A 67 -16.09 -10.19 6.67
CA PHE A 67 -16.93 -9.09 6.16
C PHE A 67 -18.43 -9.36 6.31
N VAL A 68 -18.84 -10.63 6.44
CA VAL A 68 -20.24 -11.02 6.66
C VAL A 68 -20.59 -11.06 8.16
N LEU A 69 -19.67 -11.43 9.05
CA LEU A 69 -19.91 -11.44 10.50
C LEU A 69 -20.49 -10.12 11.08
N PRO A 70 -20.08 -8.92 10.63
CA PRO A 70 -20.68 -7.66 11.08
C PRO A 70 -22.19 -7.53 10.83
N PHE A 71 -22.80 -8.32 9.93
CA PHE A 71 -24.26 -8.32 9.75
C PHE A 71 -25.00 -8.81 11.00
N ALA A 72 -24.35 -9.56 11.90
CA ALA A 72 -24.88 -9.90 13.21
C ALA A 72 -25.16 -8.66 14.08
N ALA A 73 -24.55 -7.51 13.79
CA ALA A 73 -24.87 -6.25 14.45
C ALA A 73 -26.31 -5.78 14.19
N ILE A 74 -26.95 -6.23 13.09
CA ILE A 74 -28.32 -5.86 12.74
C ILE A 74 -29.34 -6.36 13.79
N PRO A 75 -29.43 -7.67 14.08
CA PRO A 75 -30.33 -8.16 15.13
C PRO A 75 -29.94 -7.63 16.53
N VAL A 76 -28.64 -7.54 16.85
CA VAL A 76 -28.18 -6.97 18.14
C VAL A 76 -28.65 -5.52 18.32
N ALA A 77 -28.55 -4.69 17.29
CA ALA A 77 -29.04 -3.32 17.31
C ALA A 77 -30.56 -3.18 17.26
N ARG A 78 -31.31 -4.25 16.96
CA ARG A 78 -32.78 -4.28 17.05
C ARG A 78 -33.25 -4.65 18.46
N LEU A 79 -32.54 -5.57 19.11
CA LEU A 79 -32.85 -6.04 20.46
C LEU A 79 -32.29 -5.12 21.54
N GLY A 80 -31.19 -4.43 21.25
CA GLY A 80 -30.54 -3.45 22.13
C GLY A 80 -30.39 -2.07 21.51
N SER A 81 -29.44 -1.28 22.03
CA SER A 81 -29.18 0.08 21.52
C SER A 81 -28.08 0.08 20.45
N PRO A 82 -28.24 0.79 19.32
CA PRO A 82 -27.16 1.01 18.36
C PRO A 82 -25.92 1.70 18.96
N ARG A 83 -26.06 2.39 20.11
CA ARG A 83 -24.93 2.96 20.86
C ARG A 83 -24.06 1.87 21.49
N ILE A 84 -24.65 0.76 21.94
CA ILE A 84 -23.89 -0.37 22.49
C ILE A 84 -23.05 -0.98 21.36
N VAL A 85 -23.64 -1.14 20.17
CA VAL A 85 -22.92 -1.63 18.98
C VAL A 85 -21.75 -0.71 18.61
N LEU A 86 -21.97 0.61 18.61
CA LEU A 86 -20.90 1.59 18.41
C LEU A 86 -19.75 1.43 19.41
N VAL A 87 -20.08 1.45 20.71
CA VAL A 87 -19.08 1.42 21.79
C VAL A 87 -18.35 0.07 21.83
N ALA A 88 -19.07 -1.04 21.66
CA ALA A 88 -18.47 -2.37 21.61
C ALA A 88 -17.54 -2.54 20.41
N GLY A 89 -17.97 -2.12 19.21
CA GLY A 89 -17.12 -2.13 18.02
C GLY A 89 -15.87 -1.26 18.18
N ALA A 90 -16.01 -0.06 18.76
CA ALA A 90 -14.87 0.82 19.03
C ALA A 90 -13.88 0.23 20.06
N ALA A 91 -14.39 -0.29 21.18
CA ALA A 91 -13.57 -0.90 22.21
C ALA A 91 -12.81 -2.13 21.66
N ALA A 92 -13.50 -2.98 20.91
CA ALA A 92 -12.90 -4.14 20.26
C ALA A 92 -11.83 -3.73 19.24
N LEU A 93 -12.10 -2.74 18.37
CA LEU A 93 -11.13 -2.25 17.39
C LEU A 93 -9.87 -1.71 18.06
N ALA A 94 -10.01 -0.89 19.11
CA ALA A 94 -8.87 -0.33 19.85
C ALA A 94 -8.05 -1.42 20.56
N ALA A 95 -8.73 -2.35 21.25
CA ALA A 95 -8.06 -3.45 21.94
C ALA A 95 -7.30 -4.34 20.95
N ILE A 96 -7.94 -4.72 19.84
CA ILE A 96 -7.32 -5.54 18.79
C ILE A 96 -6.13 -4.81 18.18
N ARG A 97 -6.24 -3.50 17.89
CA ARG A 97 -5.12 -2.74 17.33
C ARG A 97 -3.90 -2.71 18.26
N ILE A 98 -4.11 -2.64 19.57
CA ILE A 98 -3.05 -2.74 20.58
C ILE A 98 -2.48 -4.16 20.63
N CYS A 99 -3.34 -5.19 20.63
CA CYS A 99 -2.89 -6.58 20.62
C CYS A 99 -2.08 -6.94 19.36
N LEU A 100 -2.45 -6.38 18.20
CA LEU A 100 -1.67 -6.54 16.96
C LEU A 100 -0.24 -6.01 17.09
N GLN A 101 -0.01 -4.98 17.92
CA GLN A 101 1.33 -4.46 18.18
C GLN A 101 2.23 -5.48 18.91
N ALA A 102 1.63 -6.43 19.64
CA ALA A 102 2.34 -7.54 20.29
C ALA A 102 2.36 -8.82 19.43
N ALA A 103 1.66 -8.86 18.30
CA ALA A 103 1.65 -10.03 17.44
C ALA A 103 2.95 -10.09 16.63
N ASP A 104 3.72 -11.16 16.78
CA ASP A 104 4.97 -11.39 16.05
C ASP A 104 4.78 -12.37 14.88
N GLY A 105 3.67 -12.20 14.15
CA GLY A 105 3.30 -13.10 13.05
C GLY A 105 2.33 -14.24 13.42
N GLY A 106 2.19 -15.18 12.49
CA GLY A 106 1.48 -16.43 12.63
C GLY A 106 -0.03 -16.30 12.84
N THR A 107 -0.64 -17.37 13.36
CA THR A 107 -2.09 -17.44 13.61
C THR A 107 -2.63 -16.29 14.48
N PRO A 108 -1.95 -15.83 15.55
CA PRO A 108 -2.43 -14.67 16.32
C PRO A 108 -2.58 -13.41 15.47
N GLN A 109 -1.60 -13.10 14.61
CA GLN A 109 -1.67 -11.96 13.69
C GLN A 109 -2.87 -12.08 12.74
N LEU A 110 -3.01 -13.24 12.08
CA LEU A 110 -4.10 -13.50 11.14
C LEU A 110 -5.47 -13.32 11.81
N LEU A 111 -5.70 -13.96 12.96
CA LEU A 111 -6.99 -13.91 13.65
C LEU A 111 -7.29 -12.54 14.24
N LEU A 112 -6.30 -11.87 14.84
CA LEU A 112 -6.47 -10.51 15.37
C LEU A 112 -6.79 -9.53 14.24
N ALA A 113 -6.05 -9.55 13.13
CA ALA A 113 -6.30 -8.65 12.02
C ALA A 113 -7.69 -8.90 11.41
N SER A 114 -8.08 -10.17 11.26
CA SER A 114 -9.40 -10.55 10.75
C SER A 114 -10.54 -10.10 11.68
N ALA A 115 -10.41 -10.34 12.98
CA ALA A 115 -11.36 -9.87 13.99
C ALA A 115 -11.41 -8.34 14.07
N GLY A 116 -10.28 -7.66 13.84
CA GLY A 116 -10.19 -6.21 13.80
C GLY A 116 -10.98 -5.60 12.65
N VAL A 117 -10.96 -6.24 11.46
CA VAL A 117 -11.82 -5.84 10.34
C VAL A 117 -13.28 -5.92 10.77
N THR A 118 -13.72 -7.06 11.33
CA THR A 118 -15.10 -7.19 11.84
C THR A 118 -15.44 -6.12 12.87
N ALA A 119 -14.55 -5.87 13.84
CA ALA A 119 -14.76 -4.86 14.89
C ALA A 119 -14.90 -3.44 14.31
N GLY A 120 -14.05 -3.07 13.35
CA GLY A 120 -14.14 -1.78 12.69
C GLY A 120 -15.39 -1.62 11.83
N LEU A 121 -15.86 -2.70 11.19
CA LEU A 121 -17.14 -2.70 10.47
C LEU A 121 -18.35 -2.57 11.40
N VAL A 122 -18.31 -3.21 12.58
CA VAL A 122 -19.32 -3.05 13.64
C VAL A 122 -19.31 -1.61 14.18
N PHE A 123 -18.14 -1.03 14.39
CA PHE A 123 -17.98 0.38 14.75
C PHE A 123 -18.60 1.32 13.70
N LEU A 124 -18.30 1.13 12.41
CA LEU A 124 -18.87 1.94 11.33
C LEU A 124 -20.38 1.75 11.19
N TYR A 125 -20.89 0.53 11.40
CA TYR A 125 -22.32 0.27 11.48
C TYR A 125 -22.96 1.09 12.62
N GLY A 126 -22.37 1.05 13.82
CA GLY A 126 -22.79 1.87 14.96
C GLY A 126 -22.77 3.36 14.66
N CYS A 127 -21.71 3.86 14.00
CA CYS A 127 -21.62 5.24 13.53
C CYS A 127 -22.76 5.59 12.57
N ALA A 128 -23.06 4.75 11.58
CA ALA A 128 -24.15 5.00 10.64
C ALA A 128 -25.54 5.04 11.30
N ARG A 129 -25.68 4.38 12.45
CA ARG A 129 -26.92 4.39 13.25
C ARG A 129 -27.03 5.55 14.22
N THR A 130 -25.93 6.21 14.56
CA THR A 130 -25.88 7.17 15.69
C THR A 130 -25.35 8.55 15.31
N THR A 131 -24.46 8.65 14.33
CA THR A 131 -23.79 9.88 13.91
C THR A 131 -24.66 10.69 12.96
N ARG A 132 -24.88 11.97 13.30
CA ARG A 132 -25.65 12.91 12.48
C ARG A 132 -24.87 13.34 11.23
N GLY A 133 -25.57 13.59 10.13
CA GLY A 133 -25.00 13.49 8.78
C GLY A 133 -23.91 14.50 8.39
N ALA A 134 -23.94 15.71 8.96
CA ALA A 134 -23.04 16.80 8.59
C ALA A 134 -21.53 16.50 8.77
N TRP A 135 -21.18 15.53 9.61
CA TRP A 135 -19.78 15.18 9.92
C TRP A 135 -19.26 14.00 9.10
N VAL A 136 -20.17 13.22 8.50
CA VAL A 136 -19.83 11.90 7.96
C VAL A 136 -18.87 11.98 6.77
N PRO A 137 -19.12 12.80 5.73
CA PRO A 137 -18.22 12.85 4.56
C PRO A 137 -16.80 13.28 4.96
N ALA A 138 -16.69 14.35 5.74
CA ALA A 138 -15.40 14.85 6.21
C ALA A 138 -14.72 13.93 7.24
N GLY A 139 -15.49 13.21 8.06
CA GLY A 139 -14.93 12.23 9.00
C GLY A 139 -14.34 11.02 8.30
N LEU A 140 -15.06 10.47 7.32
CA LEU A 140 -14.60 9.34 6.53
C LEU A 140 -13.39 9.71 5.67
N THR A 141 -13.47 10.79 4.87
CA THR A 141 -12.34 11.25 4.06
C THR A 141 -11.18 11.75 4.93
N GLY A 142 -11.46 12.42 6.05
CA GLY A 142 -10.45 12.87 6.98
C GLY A 142 -9.70 11.71 7.64
N GLY A 143 -10.36 10.59 7.91
CA GLY A 143 -9.71 9.38 8.40
C GLY A 143 -8.78 8.73 7.37
N LEU A 144 -9.21 8.66 6.10
CA LEU A 144 -8.36 8.20 4.99
C LEU A 144 -7.14 9.12 4.79
N ALA A 145 -7.35 10.43 4.89
CA ALA A 145 -6.30 11.43 4.82
C ALA A 145 -5.32 11.29 5.99
N ALA A 146 -5.83 11.18 7.22
CA ALA A 146 -5.01 11.02 8.42
C ALA A 146 -4.16 9.73 8.36
N ALA A 147 -4.76 8.62 7.94
CA ALA A 147 -4.03 7.36 7.78
C ALA A 147 -2.95 7.47 6.69
N SER A 148 -3.29 8.03 5.53
CA SER A 148 -2.34 8.17 4.43
C SER A 148 -1.17 9.10 4.78
N ILE A 149 -1.44 10.24 5.43
CA ILE A 149 -0.40 11.18 5.90
C ILE A 149 0.48 10.53 6.97
N LEU A 150 -0.13 9.78 7.90
CA LEU A 150 0.62 9.04 8.92
C LEU A 150 1.57 8.03 8.27
N HIS A 151 1.10 7.23 7.31
CA HIS A 151 1.96 6.27 6.60
C HIS A 151 3.07 6.97 5.80
N LEU A 152 2.78 8.09 5.12
CA LEU A 152 3.81 8.88 4.46
C LEU A 152 4.89 9.37 5.44
N ALA A 153 4.50 9.86 6.62
CA ALA A 153 5.42 10.30 7.67
C ALA A 153 6.23 9.13 8.27
N LEU A 154 5.65 7.93 8.27
CA LEU A 154 6.27 6.69 8.76
C LEU A 154 6.98 5.92 7.64
N ASP A 155 7.49 6.59 6.61
CA ASP A 155 8.25 5.93 5.55
C ASP A 155 7.52 4.74 4.91
N ARG A 156 6.19 4.83 4.88
CA ARG A 156 5.25 3.81 4.37
C ARG A 156 5.30 2.46 5.10
N MET A 157 5.91 2.40 6.28
CA MET A 157 5.92 1.22 7.15
C MET A 157 5.08 1.49 8.40
N ASP A 158 3.98 0.75 8.53
CA ASP A 158 3.00 0.92 9.61
C ASP A 158 3.62 0.68 10.99
N LEU A 159 3.04 1.31 12.02
CA LEU A 159 3.54 1.22 13.40
C LEU A 159 3.65 -0.23 13.90
N VAL A 160 2.74 -1.11 13.46
CA VAL A 160 2.69 -2.52 13.88
C VAL A 160 3.94 -3.31 13.47
N TRP A 161 4.61 -2.90 12.40
CA TRP A 161 5.82 -3.56 11.88
C TRP A 161 7.11 -2.99 12.47
N ARG A 162 7.00 -1.97 13.32
CA ARG A 162 8.15 -1.24 13.88
C ARG A 162 8.40 -1.68 15.32
N ASP A 163 9.66 -1.99 15.59
CA ASP A 163 10.13 -2.35 16.93
C ASP A 163 10.39 -1.12 17.81
N GLY A 164 10.42 -1.32 19.13
CA GLY A 164 10.76 -0.32 20.13
C GLY A 164 9.57 0.42 20.76
N PRO A 165 9.81 1.31 21.74
CA PRO A 165 8.75 1.91 22.56
C PRO A 165 7.95 3.02 21.84
N LEU A 166 8.54 3.69 20.85
CA LEU A 166 7.88 4.82 20.16
C LEU A 166 6.64 4.38 19.36
N PRO A 167 6.68 3.31 18.54
CA PRO A 167 5.48 2.79 17.88
C PRO A 167 4.37 2.40 18.85
N TRP A 168 4.71 1.79 19.98
CA TRP A 168 3.77 1.46 21.05
C TRP A 168 3.09 2.70 21.62
N LEU A 169 3.85 3.72 22.00
CA LEU A 169 3.31 4.97 22.53
C LEU A 169 2.38 5.67 21.52
N ALA A 170 2.77 5.71 20.24
CA ALA A 170 1.94 6.28 19.17
C ALA A 170 0.63 5.50 18.97
N ALA A 171 0.68 4.17 18.95
CA ALA A 171 -0.50 3.31 18.81
C ALA A 171 -1.47 3.46 20.00
N VAL A 172 -0.94 3.45 21.22
CA VAL A 172 -1.74 3.64 22.45
C VAL A 172 -2.35 5.05 22.48
N ALA A 173 -1.59 6.09 22.12
CA ALA A 173 -2.10 7.46 22.07
C ALA A 173 -3.24 7.62 21.04
N LEU A 174 -3.11 7.03 19.85
CA LEU A 174 -4.15 7.03 18.83
C LEU A 174 -5.41 6.29 19.31
N CYS A 175 -5.25 5.10 19.92
CA CYS A 175 -6.35 4.33 20.49
C CYS A 175 -7.05 5.06 21.65
N ALA A 176 -6.27 5.71 22.53
CA ALA A 176 -6.81 6.49 23.64
C ALA A 176 -7.60 7.71 23.14
N LEU A 177 -7.08 8.44 22.15
CA LEU A 177 -7.79 9.56 21.52
C LEU A 177 -9.10 9.09 20.87
N PHE A 178 -9.06 7.96 20.16
CA PHE A 178 -10.25 7.36 19.55
C PHE A 178 -11.31 7.01 20.60
N LEU A 179 -10.95 6.24 21.62
CA LEU A 179 -11.89 5.83 22.68
C LEU A 179 -12.42 7.03 23.47
N TRP A 180 -11.58 8.04 23.71
CA TRP A 180 -12.01 9.27 24.37
C TRP A 180 -13.02 10.04 23.51
N ALA A 181 -12.82 10.13 22.20
CA ALA A 181 -13.78 10.75 21.29
C ALA A 181 -15.11 9.96 21.24
N VAL A 182 -15.05 8.63 21.25
CA VAL A 182 -16.24 7.75 21.33
C VAL A 182 -16.99 7.97 22.64
N PHE A 183 -16.29 8.03 23.77
CA PHE A 183 -16.89 8.29 25.09
C PHE A 183 -17.55 9.66 25.17
N LEU A 184 -16.87 10.71 24.71
CA LEU A 184 -17.42 12.06 24.72
C LEU A 184 -18.64 12.18 23.81
N TRP A 185 -18.65 11.47 22.67
CA TRP A 185 -19.81 11.40 21.79
C TRP A 185 -20.97 10.60 22.39
N SER A 186 -20.69 9.47 23.06
CA SER A 186 -21.73 8.62 23.62
C SER A 186 -22.41 9.24 24.85
N VAL A 187 -21.67 10.06 25.62
CA VAL A 187 -22.15 10.70 26.85
C VAL A 187 -22.68 12.12 26.64
N ARG A 188 -22.09 12.92 25.74
CA ARG A 188 -22.53 14.32 25.54
C ARG A 188 -23.47 14.43 24.35
N LEU A 189 -24.70 14.89 24.61
CA LEU A 189 -25.66 15.33 23.60
C LEU A 189 -25.12 16.61 22.92
N SER A 190 -24.27 16.47 21.89
CA SER A 190 -23.96 17.65 21.05
C SER A 190 -25.26 18.17 20.43
N PRO A 191 -25.54 19.48 20.53
CA PRO A 191 -26.74 20.07 19.94
C PRO A 191 -26.77 19.82 18.42
N ALA A 192 -27.97 19.50 17.95
CA ALA A 192 -28.45 19.27 16.59
C ALA A 192 -27.49 19.53 15.40
N SER A 193 -27.38 18.52 14.54
CA SER A 193 -27.22 18.70 13.09
C SER A 193 -28.40 17.99 12.41
N PRO A 194 -28.83 18.42 11.21
CA PRO A 194 -29.98 17.83 10.54
C PRO A 194 -29.68 16.37 10.17
N GLY A 195 -30.64 15.48 10.45
CA GLY A 195 -30.75 14.10 9.94
C GLY A 195 -29.57 13.12 10.07
N PRO A 196 -29.81 11.82 9.81
CA PRO A 196 -28.75 10.85 9.54
C PRO A 196 -28.11 11.13 8.16
N ALA A 197 -26.82 10.80 7.99
CA ALA A 197 -26.19 10.88 6.67
C ALA A 197 -26.90 9.98 5.64
N PRO A 198 -26.91 10.36 4.35
CA PRO A 198 -27.49 9.53 3.32
C PRO A 198 -26.80 8.17 3.23
N ALA A 199 -27.57 7.07 3.08
CA ALA A 199 -27.01 5.72 2.93
C ALA A 199 -25.96 5.60 1.80
N ALA A 200 -26.05 6.45 0.78
CA ALA A 200 -25.08 6.47 -0.32
C ALA A 200 -23.65 6.81 0.12
N VAL A 201 -23.44 7.70 1.11
CA VAL A 201 -22.06 8.02 1.56
C VAL A 201 -21.44 6.87 2.34
N TRP A 202 -22.27 6.16 3.10
CA TRP A 202 -21.87 4.96 3.83
C TRP A 202 -21.52 3.80 2.89
N PHE A 203 -22.30 3.60 1.82
CA PHE A 203 -21.96 2.63 0.77
C PHE A 203 -20.70 3.02 0.01
N ALA A 204 -20.57 4.31 -0.36
CA ALA A 204 -19.43 4.83 -1.10
C ALA A 204 -18.10 4.68 -0.35
N PHE A 205 -18.13 4.58 0.98
CA PHE A 205 -16.91 4.47 1.79
C PHE A 205 -16.04 3.27 1.41
N GLY A 206 -16.61 2.09 1.14
CA GLY A 206 -15.82 0.91 0.73
C GLY A 206 -15.08 1.12 -0.60
N PRO A 207 -15.77 1.49 -1.69
CA PRO A 207 -15.12 1.94 -2.93
C PRO A 207 -14.07 3.06 -2.72
N MET A 208 -14.35 4.03 -1.85
CA MET A 208 -13.39 5.09 -1.55
C MET A 208 -12.14 4.58 -0.84
N LEU A 209 -12.30 3.64 0.08
CA LEU A 209 -11.21 2.99 0.81
C LEU A 209 -10.25 2.25 -0.13
N LEU A 210 -10.80 1.56 -1.13
CA LEU A 210 -10.01 0.91 -2.17
C LEU A 210 -9.16 1.92 -2.94
N LEU A 211 -9.80 2.96 -3.49
CA LEU A 211 -9.09 3.98 -4.27
C LEU A 211 -8.08 4.75 -3.41
N ALA A 212 -8.41 5.03 -2.15
CA ALA A 212 -7.50 5.65 -1.20
C ALA A 212 -6.26 4.77 -0.94
N GLY A 213 -6.45 3.46 -0.79
CA GLY A 213 -5.35 2.53 -0.60
C GLY A 213 -4.46 2.37 -1.83
N MET A 214 -5.04 2.31 -3.03
CA MET A 214 -4.30 2.11 -4.28
C MET A 214 -3.59 3.38 -4.77
N TYR A 215 -4.20 4.55 -4.57
CA TYR A 215 -3.73 5.82 -5.17
C TYR A 215 -3.32 6.88 -4.16
N GLY A 216 -3.65 6.70 -2.90
CA GLY A 216 -3.48 7.72 -1.88
C GLY A 216 -2.23 7.59 -1.01
N GLY A 217 -1.73 6.38 -0.79
CA GLY A 217 -0.55 6.14 0.07
C GLY A 217 0.75 5.84 -0.69
N GLY A 218 0.67 5.50 -1.97
CA GLY A 218 1.76 4.88 -2.71
C GLY A 218 2.75 5.84 -3.37
N SER A 219 3.85 5.24 -3.80
CA SER A 219 4.93 5.72 -4.67
C SER A 219 4.49 6.33 -6.03
N GLY A 220 3.18 6.45 -6.29
CA GLY A 220 2.57 6.90 -7.55
C GLY A 220 2.84 8.35 -7.97
N LEU A 221 3.55 9.13 -7.15
CA LEU A 221 4.10 10.43 -7.54
C LEU A 221 5.50 10.36 -8.17
N LEU A 222 6.25 9.30 -7.84
CA LEU A 222 7.60 9.11 -8.32
C LEU A 222 7.55 8.17 -9.53
N PRO A 223 8.21 8.52 -10.64
CA PRO A 223 8.52 7.56 -11.68
C PRO A 223 9.13 6.29 -11.07
N GLN A 224 8.42 5.17 -11.18
CA GLN A 224 8.90 3.89 -10.65
C GLN A 224 9.93 3.24 -11.58
N GLU A 225 10.01 3.70 -12.83
CA GLU A 225 10.72 3.01 -13.92
C GLU A 225 12.19 3.40 -14.10
N ALA A 226 12.74 4.36 -13.33
CA ALA A 226 14.17 4.69 -13.44
C ALA A 226 14.72 5.47 -12.24
N GLY A 227 15.66 4.83 -11.52
CA GLY A 227 16.66 5.49 -10.67
C GLY A 227 16.14 6.22 -9.42
N GLN A 228 17.08 6.55 -8.54
CA GLN A 228 16.81 7.33 -7.34
C GLN A 228 16.65 8.82 -7.64
N HIS A 229 15.58 9.42 -7.11
CA HIS A 229 15.40 10.87 -7.10
C HIS A 229 16.11 11.52 -5.93
N SER A 230 16.54 12.78 -6.10
CA SER A 230 17.17 13.53 -5.01
C SER A 230 16.25 13.58 -3.77
N GLY A 231 16.85 13.55 -2.58
CA GLY A 231 16.15 13.76 -1.31
C GLY A 231 15.13 14.91 -1.31
N PRO A 232 15.51 16.12 -1.78
CA PRO A 232 14.58 17.23 -1.92
C PRO A 232 13.36 16.96 -2.79
N PHE A 233 13.56 16.28 -3.93
CA PHE A 233 12.47 15.96 -4.84
C PHE A 233 11.49 14.97 -4.20
N THR A 234 12.01 13.91 -3.57
CA THR A 234 11.19 12.93 -2.86
C THR A 234 10.37 13.57 -1.74
N ALA A 235 11.02 14.42 -0.92
CA ALA A 235 10.36 15.18 0.15
C ALA A 235 9.25 16.10 -0.38
N LEU A 236 9.49 16.80 -1.49
CA LEU A 236 8.48 17.64 -2.13
C LEU A 236 7.29 16.82 -2.62
N MET A 237 7.52 15.68 -3.25
CA MET A 237 6.42 14.80 -3.71
C MET A 237 5.59 14.30 -2.53
N VAL A 238 6.22 13.85 -1.45
CA VAL A 238 5.51 13.47 -0.21
C VAL A 238 4.68 14.63 0.33
N ALA A 239 5.21 15.85 0.35
CA ALA A 239 4.47 17.04 0.77
C ALA A 239 3.27 17.33 -0.13
N LEU A 240 3.41 17.20 -1.45
CA LEU A 240 2.31 17.38 -2.39
C LEU A 240 1.19 16.35 -2.18
N GLN A 241 1.54 15.08 -1.93
CA GLN A 241 0.56 14.03 -1.61
C GLN A 241 -0.18 14.32 -0.31
N ALA A 242 0.55 14.70 0.75
CA ALA A 242 -0.06 15.10 2.02
C ALA A 242 -0.96 16.34 1.87
N GLY A 243 -0.55 17.30 1.03
CA GLY A 243 -1.35 18.46 0.66
C GLY A 243 -2.63 18.10 -0.09
N ALA A 244 -2.57 17.16 -1.04
CA ALA A 244 -3.73 16.65 -1.76
C ALA A 244 -4.72 15.95 -0.82
N TRP A 245 -4.25 15.19 0.17
CA TRP A 245 -5.10 14.59 1.20
C TRP A 245 -5.74 15.62 2.12
N CYS A 246 -4.99 16.65 2.53
CA CYS A 246 -5.56 17.77 3.27
C CYS A 246 -6.64 18.50 2.45
N ALA A 247 -6.39 18.70 1.14
CA ALA A 247 -7.37 19.28 0.23
C ALA A 247 -8.60 18.38 0.06
N ALA A 248 -8.43 17.06 -0.07
CA ALA A 248 -9.53 16.10 -0.15
C ALA A 248 -10.42 16.16 1.11
N ALA A 249 -9.82 16.15 2.30
CA ALA A 249 -10.56 16.30 3.57
C ALA A 249 -11.26 17.67 3.66
N GLY A 250 -10.61 18.74 3.19
CA GLY A 250 -11.20 20.08 3.10
C GLY A 250 -12.38 20.16 2.12
N TYR A 251 -12.28 19.53 0.95
CA TYR A 251 -13.35 19.47 -0.04
C TYR A 251 -14.49 18.58 0.41
N ALA A 252 -14.24 17.49 1.14
CA ALA A 252 -15.28 16.67 1.76
C ALA A 252 -16.17 17.47 2.74
N TRP A 253 -15.66 18.58 3.26
CA TRP A 253 -16.39 19.50 4.14
C TRP A 253 -17.05 20.69 3.40
N THR A 254 -16.44 21.15 2.30
CA THR A 254 -16.78 22.45 1.69
C THR A 254 -17.31 22.37 0.25
N SER A 255 -17.04 21.31 -0.50
CA SER A 255 -17.12 21.35 -1.96
C SER A 255 -18.53 21.24 -2.55
N SER A 256 -18.71 21.89 -3.71
CA SER A 256 -19.85 21.76 -4.62
C SER A 256 -19.42 21.47 -6.06
N TRP A 257 -18.31 20.75 -6.27
CA TRP A 257 -17.87 20.30 -7.61
C TRP A 257 -18.96 19.50 -8.35
N GLY A 258 -19.99 19.06 -7.62
CA GLY A 258 -21.19 18.45 -8.17
C GLY A 258 -20.81 17.20 -8.95
N TRP A 259 -21.27 17.14 -10.20
CA TRP A 259 -21.00 16.01 -11.07
C TRP A 259 -19.56 15.98 -11.63
N ALA A 260 -18.89 17.14 -11.72
CA ALA A 260 -17.53 17.21 -12.24
C ALA A 260 -16.52 16.45 -11.35
N ALA A 261 -16.79 16.35 -10.04
CA ALA A 261 -15.98 15.54 -9.12
C ALA A 261 -15.83 14.09 -9.59
N GLY A 262 -16.93 13.48 -10.08
CA GLY A 262 -16.91 12.12 -10.60
C GLY A 262 -16.08 11.98 -11.88
N LEU A 263 -16.14 12.96 -12.78
CA LEU A 263 -15.31 12.96 -13.98
C LEU A 263 -13.82 13.05 -13.65
N PHE A 264 -13.42 13.97 -12.78
CA PHE A 264 -12.02 14.11 -12.38
C PHE A 264 -11.51 12.87 -11.64
N LEU A 265 -12.37 12.21 -10.85
CA LEU A 265 -12.01 10.95 -10.19
C LEU A 265 -11.71 9.85 -11.21
N VAL A 266 -12.61 9.64 -12.19
CA VAL A 266 -12.41 8.64 -13.25
C VAL A 266 -11.20 8.97 -14.10
N ALA A 267 -11.05 10.23 -14.52
CA ALA A 267 -9.91 10.67 -15.33
C ALA A 267 -8.57 10.52 -14.58
N GLY A 268 -8.52 10.85 -13.29
CA GLY A 268 -7.32 10.68 -12.47
C GLY A 268 -6.94 9.21 -12.26
N VAL A 269 -7.92 8.35 -11.98
CA VAL A 269 -7.69 6.90 -11.83
C VAL A 269 -7.27 6.28 -13.16
N ALA A 270 -8.03 6.49 -14.23
CA ALA A 270 -7.71 5.95 -15.55
C ALA A 270 -6.38 6.48 -16.09
N GLY A 271 -6.07 7.76 -15.86
CA GLY A 271 -4.77 8.35 -16.22
C GLY A 271 -3.62 7.67 -15.48
N THR A 272 -3.79 7.40 -14.18
CA THR A 272 -2.76 6.69 -13.39
C THR A 272 -2.55 5.26 -13.89
N GLU A 273 -3.63 4.54 -14.21
CA GLU A 273 -3.56 3.18 -14.79
C GLU A 273 -2.96 3.19 -16.21
N ALA A 274 -3.11 4.28 -16.95
CA ALA A 274 -2.49 4.47 -18.26
C ALA A 274 -1.03 4.96 -18.20
N GLY A 275 -0.44 5.08 -17.00
CA GLY A 275 0.96 5.50 -16.81
C GLY A 275 1.19 7.01 -16.65
N LEU A 276 0.14 7.84 -16.65
CA LEU A 276 0.22 9.29 -16.37
C LEU A 276 0.36 9.54 -14.85
N THR A 277 1.39 8.97 -14.24
CA THR A 277 1.68 9.06 -12.80
C THR A 277 1.92 10.51 -12.35
N GLY A 278 1.98 10.75 -11.03
CA GLY A 278 2.12 12.10 -10.51
C GLY A 278 0.79 12.84 -10.42
N LEU A 279 0.57 13.77 -11.36
CA LEU A 279 -0.57 14.68 -11.34
C LEU A 279 -1.92 13.95 -11.35
N ALA A 280 -2.05 12.84 -12.10
CA ALA A 280 -3.30 12.09 -12.15
C ALA A 280 -3.68 11.49 -10.78
N ALA A 281 -2.70 11.02 -10.02
CA ALA A 281 -2.91 10.49 -8.67
C ALA A 281 -3.33 11.59 -7.67
N LEU A 282 -2.73 12.79 -7.77
CA LEU A 282 -3.15 13.95 -6.98
C LEU A 282 -4.59 14.37 -7.31
N VAL A 283 -4.93 14.43 -8.60
CA VAL A 283 -6.28 14.75 -9.07
C VAL A 283 -7.28 13.71 -8.56
N ALA A 284 -6.98 12.42 -8.67
CA ALA A 284 -7.82 11.34 -8.14
C ALA A 284 -8.04 11.50 -6.63
N THR A 285 -6.98 11.78 -5.87
CA THR A 285 -7.03 11.98 -4.40
C THR A 285 -7.94 13.15 -4.02
N ILE A 286 -7.77 14.32 -4.66
CA ILE A 286 -8.59 15.51 -4.40
C ILE A 286 -10.04 15.26 -4.81
N ALA A 287 -10.26 14.68 -6.00
CA ALA A 287 -11.57 14.38 -6.54
C ALA A 287 -12.33 13.36 -5.69
N LEU A 288 -11.64 12.44 -5.00
CA LEU A 288 -12.23 11.50 -4.06
C LEU A 288 -12.94 12.23 -2.90
N GLY A 289 -12.26 13.24 -2.32
CA GLY A 289 -12.85 14.07 -1.28
C GLY A 289 -14.03 14.93 -1.77
N ALA A 290 -13.92 15.47 -2.98
CA ALA A 290 -15.04 16.18 -3.61
C ALA A 290 -16.24 15.26 -3.90
N CYS A 291 -16.00 14.02 -4.31
CA CYS A 291 -17.06 13.01 -4.47
C CYS A 291 -17.75 12.71 -3.14
N ALA A 292 -16.97 12.52 -2.07
CA ALA A 292 -17.51 12.30 -0.72
C ALA A 292 -18.46 13.44 -0.29
N ALA A 293 -18.05 14.70 -0.52
CA ALA A 293 -18.91 15.85 -0.28
C ALA A 293 -20.21 15.78 -1.10
N THR A 294 -20.12 15.62 -2.42
CA THR A 294 -21.30 15.56 -3.32
C THR A 294 -22.27 14.44 -2.93
N ILE A 295 -21.74 13.25 -2.59
CA ILE A 295 -22.56 12.09 -2.18
C ILE A 295 -23.21 12.32 -0.82
N GLY A 296 -22.49 12.98 0.08
CA GLY A 296 -22.89 13.26 1.45
C GLY A 296 -23.79 14.47 1.65
N GLN A 297 -24.09 15.24 0.59
CA GLN A 297 -24.97 16.40 0.68
C GLN A 297 -26.35 15.99 1.20
N ASP A 298 -26.84 16.77 2.16
CA ASP A 298 -28.10 16.52 2.83
C ASP A 298 -29.26 16.71 1.85
N THR A 299 -30.15 15.73 1.78
CA THR A 299 -31.19 15.67 0.73
C THR A 299 -32.34 16.64 0.91
N GLY A 300 -32.31 17.49 1.95
CA GLY A 300 -33.33 18.51 2.18
C GLY A 300 -34.73 17.96 1.91
N GLY A 301 -35.21 17.02 2.75
CA GLY A 301 -36.65 16.91 2.88
C GLY A 301 -37.12 18.30 3.26
N GLN A 302 -37.90 18.94 2.36
CA GLN A 302 -38.57 20.20 2.66
C GLN A 302 -39.12 20.11 4.08
N ASP A 303 -39.00 21.21 4.82
CA ASP A 303 -39.69 21.46 6.07
C ASP A 303 -41.18 21.07 5.96
N THR A 304 -41.49 19.80 6.23
CA THR A 304 -42.73 19.44 6.87
C THR A 304 -42.37 19.42 8.34
N GLY A 305 -42.89 20.40 9.09
CA GLY A 305 -42.63 20.63 10.51
C GLY A 305 -43.14 19.53 11.45
N GLY A 306 -42.92 18.26 11.10
CA GLY A 306 -43.14 17.10 11.96
C GLY A 306 -41.81 16.47 12.34
N GLN A 307 -41.58 16.30 13.64
CA GLN A 307 -40.54 15.42 14.18
C GLN A 307 -40.89 13.96 13.84
N ASP A 308 -40.71 13.55 12.59
CA ASP A 308 -41.06 12.20 12.16
C ASP A 308 -39.92 11.22 12.52
N THR A 309 -39.92 10.78 13.77
CA THR A 309 -38.89 9.94 14.39
C THR A 309 -38.73 8.59 13.65
N GLY A 310 -39.83 8.02 13.14
CA GLY A 310 -39.82 6.77 12.37
C GLY A 310 -39.08 6.87 11.03
N GLY A 311 -39.17 8.01 10.34
CA GLY A 311 -38.46 8.25 9.09
C GLY A 311 -36.94 8.34 9.28
N GLN A 312 -36.51 9.01 10.36
CA GLN A 312 -35.09 9.13 10.73
C GLN A 312 -34.48 7.79 11.14
N GLU A 313 -35.20 6.99 11.92
CA GLU A 313 -34.74 5.66 12.32
C GLU A 313 -34.60 4.71 11.11
N SER A 314 -35.57 4.74 10.20
CA SER A 314 -35.53 3.98 8.95
C SER A 314 -34.34 4.38 8.07
N ALA A 315 -34.05 5.69 7.97
CA ALA A 315 -32.88 6.19 7.25
C ALA A 315 -31.55 5.78 7.89
N ALA A 316 -31.45 5.85 9.21
CA ALA A 316 -30.27 5.39 9.96
C ALA A 316 -30.04 3.88 9.76
N ARG A 317 -31.10 3.06 9.80
CA ARG A 317 -31.02 1.61 9.53
C ARG A 317 -30.51 1.33 8.11
N ARG A 318 -31.00 2.07 7.11
CA ARG A 318 -30.47 1.99 5.73
C ARG A 318 -28.99 2.36 5.67
N GLY A 319 -28.56 3.39 6.40
CA GLY A 319 -27.16 3.77 6.53
C GLY A 319 -26.28 2.63 7.05
N GLY A 320 -26.70 1.97 8.13
CA GLY A 320 -25.97 0.83 8.70
C GLY A 320 -25.81 -0.33 7.71
N VAL A 321 -26.88 -0.72 7.01
CA VAL A 321 -26.79 -1.77 5.98
C VAL A 321 -25.91 -1.34 4.80
N ALA A 322 -25.96 -0.06 4.44
CA ALA A 322 -25.16 0.49 3.35
C ALA A 322 -23.66 0.46 3.63
N VAL A 323 -23.21 0.70 4.88
CA VAL A 323 -21.81 0.50 5.28
C VAL A 323 -21.35 -0.92 4.93
N LEU A 324 -22.12 -1.92 5.36
CA LEU A 324 -21.76 -3.32 5.18
C LEU A 324 -21.75 -3.70 3.69
N GLY A 325 -22.75 -3.26 2.92
CA GLY A 325 -22.78 -3.45 1.47
C GLY A 325 -21.63 -2.77 0.73
N GLY A 326 -21.23 -1.57 1.16
CA GLY A 326 -20.09 -0.85 0.61
C GLY A 326 -18.77 -1.59 0.86
N MET A 327 -18.60 -2.16 2.05
CA MET A 327 -17.40 -2.92 2.41
C MET A 327 -17.34 -4.31 1.77
N LEU A 328 -18.49 -4.92 1.45
CA LEU A 328 -18.53 -6.09 0.57
C LEU A 328 -18.12 -5.72 -0.86
N MET A 329 -18.53 -4.56 -1.38
CA MET A 329 -18.07 -4.07 -2.68
C MET A 329 -16.55 -3.82 -2.67
N PHE A 330 -16.00 -3.28 -1.58
CA PHE A 330 -14.55 -3.19 -1.38
C PHE A 330 -13.89 -4.57 -1.49
N LEU A 331 -14.39 -5.56 -0.75
CA LEU A 331 -13.81 -6.91 -0.74
C LEU A 331 -13.83 -7.55 -2.13
N VAL A 332 -14.98 -7.46 -2.83
CA VAL A 332 -15.12 -7.98 -4.19
C VAL A 332 -14.17 -7.28 -5.15
N ALA A 333 -14.03 -5.96 -5.07
CA ALA A 333 -13.13 -5.23 -5.95
C ALA A 333 -11.64 -5.54 -5.68
N VAL A 334 -11.23 -5.68 -4.41
CA VAL A 334 -9.89 -6.17 -4.06
C VAL A 334 -9.68 -7.56 -4.65
N PHE A 335 -10.60 -8.49 -4.41
CA PHE A 335 -10.51 -9.86 -4.91
C PHE A 335 -10.37 -9.89 -6.44
N LEU A 336 -11.23 -9.18 -7.18
CA LEU A 336 -11.19 -9.15 -8.64
C LEU A 336 -9.91 -8.50 -9.19
N TYR A 337 -9.41 -7.43 -8.56
CA TYR A 337 -8.19 -6.77 -8.99
C TYR A 337 -6.98 -7.70 -8.84
N TYR A 338 -6.88 -8.38 -7.70
CA TYR A 338 -5.71 -9.20 -7.39
C TYR A 338 -5.76 -10.61 -7.97
N ALA A 339 -6.95 -11.23 -8.04
CA ALA A 339 -7.11 -12.51 -8.71
C ALA A 339 -6.74 -12.45 -10.20
N ALA A 340 -6.80 -11.27 -10.82
CA ALA A 340 -6.35 -11.07 -12.21
C ALA A 340 -4.82 -11.15 -12.41
N PHE A 341 -4.02 -11.17 -11.33
CA PHE A 341 -2.60 -11.49 -11.41
C PHE A 341 -2.35 -13.02 -11.42
N ASP A 342 -3.24 -13.80 -10.78
CA ASP A 342 -3.07 -15.26 -10.66
C ASP A 342 -3.91 -16.06 -11.67
N ALA A 343 -4.99 -15.48 -12.18
CA ALA A 343 -5.93 -16.12 -13.10
C ALA A 343 -6.33 -15.17 -14.25
N ASP A 344 -6.54 -15.72 -15.44
CA ASP A 344 -7.10 -14.98 -16.56
C ASP A 344 -8.61 -14.81 -16.37
N LEU A 345 -9.02 -13.63 -15.88
CA LEU A 345 -10.43 -13.27 -15.69
C LEU A 345 -11.10 -12.77 -16.98
N GLY A 346 -10.38 -12.73 -18.11
CA GLY A 346 -10.88 -12.20 -19.39
C GLY A 346 -10.87 -10.68 -19.50
N PHE A 347 -10.28 -9.96 -18.54
CA PHE A 347 -10.08 -8.52 -18.57
C PHE A 347 -8.82 -8.12 -17.77
N PRO A 348 -8.15 -7.00 -18.12
CA PRO A 348 -7.00 -6.54 -17.36
C PRO A 348 -7.41 -5.97 -16.00
N ASN A 349 -6.62 -6.26 -14.98
CA ASN A 349 -6.81 -5.79 -13.60
C ASN A 349 -7.08 -4.27 -13.49
N ALA A 350 -6.43 -3.44 -14.31
CA ALA A 350 -6.61 -1.99 -14.37
C ALA A 350 -8.07 -1.54 -14.59
N VAL A 351 -8.93 -2.39 -15.16
CA VAL A 351 -10.37 -2.09 -15.34
C VAL A 351 -11.09 -1.98 -14.00
N VAL A 352 -10.66 -2.73 -12.98
CA VAL A 352 -11.35 -2.78 -11.67
C VAL A 352 -11.36 -1.42 -10.96
N PRO A 353 -10.22 -0.75 -10.70
CA PRO A 353 -10.24 0.56 -10.07
C PRO A 353 -10.93 1.62 -10.93
N VAL A 354 -10.84 1.53 -12.26
CA VAL A 354 -11.58 2.42 -13.18
C VAL A 354 -13.09 2.22 -13.01
N ALA A 355 -13.58 0.98 -12.97
CA ALA A 355 -14.99 0.66 -12.75
C ALA A 355 -15.48 1.13 -11.36
N VAL A 356 -14.66 0.97 -10.32
CA VAL A 356 -14.95 1.45 -8.97
C VAL A 356 -15.05 2.98 -8.94
N SER A 357 -14.14 3.69 -9.63
CA SER A 357 -14.20 5.14 -9.77
C SER A 357 -15.43 5.60 -10.55
N ALA A 358 -15.82 4.87 -11.60
CA ALA A 358 -17.02 5.13 -12.38
C ALA A 358 -18.30 4.91 -11.55
N LEU A 359 -18.35 3.88 -10.71
CA LEU A 359 -19.43 3.65 -9.75
C LEU A 359 -19.59 4.86 -8.81
N LEU A 360 -18.49 5.33 -8.21
CA LEU A 360 -18.51 6.53 -7.37
C LEU A 360 -18.95 7.77 -8.15
N ALA A 361 -18.48 7.93 -9.40
CA ALA A 361 -18.89 9.02 -10.28
C ALA A 361 -20.39 8.99 -10.58
N VAL A 362 -20.98 7.82 -10.82
CA VAL A 362 -22.42 7.65 -11.05
C VAL A 362 -23.22 7.99 -9.79
N ILE A 363 -22.77 7.55 -8.62
CA ILE A 363 -23.42 7.89 -7.34
C ILE A 363 -23.37 9.40 -7.11
N ALA A 364 -22.21 10.03 -7.32
CA ALA A 364 -22.01 11.47 -7.22
C ALA A 364 -22.86 12.24 -8.25
N LEU A 365 -22.93 11.79 -9.51
CA LEU A 365 -23.74 12.39 -10.58
C LEU A 365 -25.23 12.35 -10.24
N ARG A 366 -25.74 11.19 -9.81
CA ARG A 366 -27.16 11.03 -9.44
C ARG A 366 -27.54 11.92 -8.26
N ARG A 367 -26.63 12.12 -7.32
CA ARG A 367 -26.81 13.02 -6.17
C ARG A 367 -26.69 14.50 -6.56
N GLY A 368 -25.64 14.86 -7.29
CA GLY A 368 -25.39 16.24 -7.72
C GLY A 368 -26.42 16.79 -8.70
N ARG A 369 -27.01 15.96 -9.58
CA ARG A 369 -28.12 16.40 -10.45
C ARG A 369 -29.40 16.72 -9.68
N ARG A 370 -29.64 16.06 -8.54
CA ARG A 370 -30.81 16.28 -7.70
C ARG A 370 -30.70 17.56 -6.86
N HIS A 371 -29.49 18.09 -6.69
CA HIS A 371 -29.23 19.24 -5.81
C HIS A 371 -28.36 20.28 -6.50
N ARG A 372 -29.00 21.33 -7.01
CA ARG A 372 -28.35 22.60 -7.31
C ARG A 372 -28.53 23.49 -6.08
N SER A 373 -27.44 23.91 -5.46
CA SER A 373 -27.41 24.93 -4.40
C SER A 373 -27.68 24.43 -2.97
N ALA A 374 -26.64 23.95 -2.29
CA ALA A 374 -26.51 24.08 -0.83
C ALA A 374 -25.39 25.10 -0.53
N PRO A 375 -25.51 25.93 0.53
CA PRO A 375 -24.44 26.86 0.87
C PRO A 375 -23.16 26.11 1.22
N VAL A 376 -22.10 26.38 0.47
CA VAL A 376 -20.74 25.91 0.77
C VAL A 376 -20.36 26.37 2.18
N ARG A 377 -20.08 25.43 3.07
CA ARG A 377 -19.49 25.77 4.38
C ARG A 377 -18.14 26.41 4.12
N ARG A 378 -17.88 27.61 4.64
CA ARG A 378 -16.55 28.21 4.55
C ARG A 378 -15.61 27.47 5.50
N ALA A 379 -14.54 26.88 4.97
CA ALA A 379 -13.45 26.41 5.82
C ALA A 379 -12.86 27.63 6.57
N PRO A 380 -12.55 27.51 7.87
CA PRO A 380 -11.84 28.56 8.58
C PRO A 380 -10.49 28.82 7.90
N ARG A 381 -10.10 30.10 7.71
CA ARG A 381 -8.82 30.47 7.06
C ARG A 381 -7.60 29.73 7.62
N ARG A 382 -7.59 29.44 8.93
CA ARG A 382 -6.56 28.65 9.62
C ARG A 382 -6.38 27.20 9.12
N TRP A 383 -7.35 26.62 8.42
CA TRP A 383 -7.23 25.25 7.90
C TRP A 383 -6.23 25.17 6.75
N GLY A 384 -6.14 26.20 5.92
CA GLY A 384 -5.16 26.25 4.83
C GLY A 384 -3.73 26.27 5.37
N SER A 385 -3.46 27.05 6.42
CA SER A 385 -2.13 27.09 7.05
C SER A 385 -1.79 25.79 7.79
N ILE A 386 -2.77 25.16 8.46
CA ILE A 386 -2.57 23.84 9.10
C ILE A 386 -2.26 22.78 8.05
N ALA A 387 -3.04 22.71 6.96
CA ALA A 387 -2.83 21.77 5.86
C ALA A 387 -1.44 21.92 5.23
N LEU A 388 -1.03 23.16 4.95
CA LEU A 388 0.31 23.45 4.43
C LEU A 388 1.40 23.03 5.43
N SER A 389 1.21 23.31 6.72
CA SER A 389 2.18 22.93 7.76
C SER A 389 2.34 21.41 7.86
N ILE A 390 1.23 20.65 7.82
CA ILE A 390 1.25 19.19 7.82
C ILE A 390 1.97 18.68 6.57
N ALA A 391 1.65 19.22 5.39
CA ALA A 391 2.28 18.83 4.14
C ALA A 391 3.79 19.05 4.16
N LEU A 392 4.23 20.27 4.54
CA LEU A 392 5.65 20.62 4.62
C LEU A 392 6.38 19.80 5.68
N LEU A 393 5.79 19.60 6.86
CA LEU A 393 6.38 18.77 7.91
C LEU A 393 6.52 17.33 7.46
N THR A 394 5.51 16.76 6.80
CA THR A 394 5.56 15.39 6.26
C THR A 394 6.68 15.26 5.24
N GLY A 395 6.80 16.23 4.31
CA GLY A 395 7.94 16.26 3.38
C GLY A 395 9.28 16.34 4.09
N LEU A 396 9.42 17.25 5.06
CA LEU A 396 10.65 17.46 5.83
C LEU A 396 11.11 16.21 6.58
N VAL A 397 10.21 15.49 7.26
CA VAL A 397 10.57 14.26 7.99
C VAL A 397 10.94 13.10 7.06
N THR A 398 10.49 13.14 5.80
CA THR A 398 10.87 12.15 4.77
C THR A 398 12.10 12.54 3.96
N TRP A 399 12.71 13.70 4.23
CA TRP A 399 13.94 14.11 3.56
C TRP A 399 15.09 13.17 3.89
N GLN A 400 15.74 12.61 2.86
CA GLN A 400 16.91 11.76 3.01
C GLN A 400 17.92 12.06 1.89
N PRO A 401 19.21 12.26 2.20
CA PRO A 401 20.23 12.39 1.16
C PRO A 401 20.42 11.07 0.42
N LEU A 402 20.69 11.15 -0.88
CA LEU A 402 21.07 9.98 -1.66
C LEU A 402 22.49 9.53 -1.29
N PRO A 403 22.75 8.22 -1.15
CA PRO A 403 24.11 7.70 -1.04
C PRO A 403 24.94 8.09 -2.27
N ALA A 404 26.21 8.41 -2.04
CA ALA A 404 27.17 8.67 -3.10
C ALA A 404 27.62 7.37 -3.77
N GLU A 405 28.02 7.46 -5.04
CA GLU A 405 28.74 6.38 -5.71
C GLU A 405 30.07 6.10 -5.01
N ARG A 406 30.45 4.84 -4.97
CA ARG A 406 31.65 4.32 -4.32
C ARG A 406 32.30 3.31 -5.26
N PRO A 407 33.17 3.75 -6.18
CA PRO A 407 34.01 2.85 -6.96
C PRO A 407 34.87 1.99 -6.03
N ILE A 408 35.09 0.74 -6.42
CA ILE A 408 36.05 -0.16 -5.76
C ILE A 408 37.31 -0.26 -6.63
N ALA A 409 38.49 -0.26 -5.99
CA ALA A 409 39.77 -0.31 -6.70
C ALA A 409 40.23 -1.73 -7.04
N GLY A 410 39.57 -2.76 -6.50
CA GLY A 410 39.88 -4.17 -6.74
C GLY A 410 39.02 -4.79 -7.83
N ASN A 411 39.33 -6.05 -8.17
CA ASN A 411 38.54 -6.87 -9.10
C ASN A 411 37.64 -7.89 -8.38
N GLU A 412 37.45 -7.76 -7.06
CA GLU A 412 36.54 -8.60 -6.29
C GLU A 412 35.36 -7.80 -5.76
N PHE A 413 34.18 -8.41 -5.78
CA PHE A 413 32.97 -7.84 -5.19
C PHE A 413 32.04 -8.94 -4.68
N THR A 414 31.15 -8.57 -3.76
CA THR A 414 30.16 -9.47 -3.15
C THR A 414 28.77 -9.18 -3.70
N LEU A 415 28.14 -10.20 -4.27
CA LEU A 415 26.78 -10.17 -4.77
C LEU A 415 25.85 -10.98 -3.86
N VAL A 416 24.69 -10.43 -3.54
CA VAL A 416 23.59 -11.12 -2.87
C VAL A 416 22.38 -11.14 -3.79
N ALA A 417 21.85 -12.31 -4.13
CA ALA A 417 20.57 -12.46 -4.81
C ALA A 417 19.53 -13.00 -3.82
N TYR A 418 18.37 -12.34 -3.72
CA TYR A 418 17.37 -12.71 -2.72
C TYR A 418 15.93 -12.40 -3.17
N ASN A 419 15.11 -13.43 -3.32
CA ASN A 419 13.65 -13.26 -3.35
C ASN A 419 13.15 -12.93 -1.92
N ILE A 420 12.62 -11.71 -1.74
CA ILE A 420 12.22 -11.21 -0.41
C ILE A 420 10.75 -11.45 -0.09
N ARG A 421 9.98 -12.10 -0.97
CA ARG A 421 8.56 -12.41 -0.75
C ARG A 421 7.75 -11.19 -0.28
N MET A 422 7.89 -10.06 -0.98
CA MET A 422 7.25 -8.77 -0.62
C MET A 422 7.59 -8.29 0.80
N GLY A 423 8.76 -8.67 1.31
CA GLY A 423 9.26 -8.32 2.64
C GLY A 423 8.69 -9.15 3.79
N PHE A 424 7.88 -10.18 3.53
CA PHE A 424 7.24 -10.99 4.57
C PHE A 424 8.00 -12.28 4.89
N GLY A 425 8.40 -12.44 6.14
CA GLY A 425 9.04 -13.66 6.62
C GLY A 425 8.12 -14.88 6.72
N LEU A 426 8.68 -16.01 7.17
CA LEU A 426 7.95 -17.27 7.37
C LEU A 426 6.73 -17.12 8.31
N GLY A 427 6.84 -16.23 9.29
CA GLY A 427 5.77 -15.88 10.21
C GLY A 427 4.76 -14.86 9.67
N GLY A 428 4.83 -14.44 8.40
CA GLY A 428 3.93 -13.42 7.82
C GLY A 428 4.10 -12.02 8.41
N ARG A 429 5.19 -11.78 9.14
CA ARG A 429 5.59 -10.46 9.62
C ARG A 429 6.42 -9.75 8.55
N LEU A 430 6.19 -8.45 8.39
CA LEU A 430 7.02 -7.60 7.52
C LEU A 430 8.39 -7.35 8.17
N ASP A 431 9.48 -7.83 7.56
CA ASP A 431 10.83 -7.90 8.14
C ASP A 431 11.89 -7.09 7.38
N LEU A 432 11.50 -5.98 6.73
CA LEU A 432 12.37 -5.13 5.90
C LEU A 432 13.67 -4.70 6.60
N ASP A 433 13.57 -4.26 7.85
CA ASP A 433 14.74 -3.81 8.63
C ASP A 433 15.68 -4.98 8.98
N ARG A 434 15.12 -6.17 9.21
CA ARG A 434 15.90 -7.37 9.51
C ARG A 434 16.59 -7.91 8.26
N ILE A 435 15.91 -7.87 7.10
CA ILE A 435 16.50 -8.17 5.79
C ILE A 435 17.71 -7.25 5.55
N ALA A 436 17.53 -5.94 5.70
CA ALA A 436 18.61 -4.97 5.49
C ALA A 436 19.76 -5.14 6.48
N ALA A 437 19.46 -5.32 7.78
CA ALA A 437 20.48 -5.51 8.81
C ALA A 437 21.28 -6.80 8.59
N TRP A 438 20.61 -7.90 8.23
CA TRP A 438 21.28 -9.16 7.89
C TRP A 438 22.15 -9.00 6.64
N ALA A 439 21.61 -8.44 5.56
CA ALA A 439 22.36 -8.26 4.32
C ALA A 439 23.60 -7.37 4.55
N ALA A 440 23.50 -6.33 5.39
CA ALA A 440 24.64 -5.50 5.77
C ALA A 440 25.78 -6.31 6.42
N THR A 441 25.49 -7.37 7.19
CA THR A 441 26.53 -8.24 7.79
C THR A 441 27.38 -8.97 6.74
N ARG A 442 26.87 -9.11 5.51
CA ARG A 442 27.58 -9.74 4.38
C ARG A 442 28.45 -8.75 3.61
N ARG A 443 28.37 -7.46 3.93
CA ARG A 443 29.07 -6.36 3.24
C ARG A 443 28.94 -6.48 1.71
N PRO A 444 27.70 -6.57 1.18
CA PRO A 444 27.49 -6.67 -0.26
C PRO A 444 27.95 -5.39 -0.96
N ASP A 445 28.40 -5.54 -2.19
CA ASP A 445 28.61 -4.44 -3.14
C ASP A 445 27.41 -4.33 -4.09
N VAL A 446 26.76 -5.47 -4.36
CA VAL A 446 25.58 -5.60 -5.22
C VAL A 446 24.54 -6.47 -4.51
N VAL A 447 23.30 -5.99 -4.45
CA VAL A 447 22.15 -6.78 -3.98
C VAL A 447 21.09 -6.78 -5.07
N LEU A 448 20.65 -7.98 -5.45
CA LEU A 448 19.57 -8.22 -6.39
C LEU A 448 18.39 -8.76 -5.62
N LEU A 449 17.25 -8.07 -5.71
CA LEU A 449 16.03 -8.43 -5.02
C LEU A 449 14.95 -8.84 -6.02
N SER A 450 14.24 -9.92 -5.70
CA SER A 450 13.03 -10.36 -6.42
C SER A 450 11.79 -10.25 -5.53
N GLU A 451 10.62 -10.13 -6.15
CA GLU A 451 9.32 -9.93 -5.49
C GLU A 451 9.27 -8.69 -4.59
N VAL A 452 9.81 -7.58 -5.10
CA VAL A 452 9.84 -6.30 -4.41
C VAL A 452 8.48 -5.60 -4.54
N ASP A 453 7.84 -5.26 -3.42
CA ASP A 453 6.62 -4.47 -3.38
C ASP A 453 6.91 -2.98 -3.16
N ARG A 454 6.25 -2.11 -3.94
CA ARG A 454 6.37 -0.65 -3.86
C ARG A 454 5.03 0.05 -3.68
N GLY A 455 4.07 -0.61 -3.05
CA GLY A 455 2.84 0.01 -2.58
C GLY A 455 1.57 -0.71 -2.96
N TRP A 456 1.57 -2.02 -3.17
CA TRP A 456 0.31 -2.74 -3.35
C TRP A 456 -0.50 -2.71 -2.07
N LEU A 457 -1.75 -2.25 -2.17
CA LEU A 457 -2.69 -2.26 -1.05
C LEU A 457 -2.84 -3.65 -0.43
N LEU A 458 -2.82 -4.69 -1.27
CA LEU A 458 -2.91 -6.08 -0.83
C LEU A 458 -1.76 -6.50 0.09
N ASN A 459 -0.56 -5.96 -0.13
CA ASN A 459 0.61 -6.22 0.71
C ASN A 459 0.72 -5.22 1.86
N GLY A 460 -0.36 -4.49 2.16
CA GLY A 460 -0.38 -3.46 3.18
C GLY A 460 0.11 -2.11 2.68
N GLY A 461 0.52 -1.96 1.42
CA GLY A 461 0.89 -0.69 0.80
C GLY A 461 2.17 -0.09 1.38
N HIS A 462 3.20 -0.92 1.53
CA HIS A 462 4.55 -0.55 2.00
C HIS A 462 5.47 -0.21 0.80
N ASP A 463 6.69 0.30 1.05
CA ASP A 463 7.71 0.48 0.01
C ASP A 463 9.00 -0.22 0.46
N ASP A 464 9.06 -1.51 0.14
CA ASP A 464 10.10 -2.42 0.60
C ASP A 464 11.48 -1.96 0.14
N LEU A 465 11.55 -1.56 -1.14
CA LEU A 465 12.78 -1.17 -1.79
C LEU A 465 13.41 0.05 -1.13
N ALA A 466 12.62 1.11 -0.93
CA ALA A 466 13.11 2.35 -0.33
C ALA A 466 13.60 2.12 1.11
N ARG A 467 12.93 1.24 1.85
CA ARG A 467 13.29 0.91 3.24
C ARG A 467 14.56 0.06 3.32
N ILE A 468 14.65 -1.02 2.54
CA ILE A 468 15.81 -1.92 2.51
C ILE A 468 17.06 -1.16 2.03
N ALA A 469 16.94 -0.38 0.95
CA ALA A 469 18.04 0.41 0.42
C ALA A 469 18.56 1.44 1.44
N ARG A 470 17.66 2.04 2.23
CA ARG A 470 18.04 2.92 3.34
C ARG A 470 18.81 2.18 4.43
N GLY A 471 18.32 1.01 4.84
CA GLY A 471 18.99 0.17 5.84
C GLY A 471 20.39 -0.27 5.41
N LEU A 472 20.59 -0.50 4.11
CA LEU A 472 21.89 -0.83 3.50
C LEU A 472 22.76 0.39 3.18
N GLY A 473 22.19 1.59 3.16
CA GLY A 473 22.88 2.79 2.68
C GLY A 473 23.28 2.69 1.21
N MET A 474 22.43 2.08 0.38
CA MET A 474 22.70 1.81 -1.04
C MET A 474 21.79 2.58 -1.98
N ARG A 475 22.28 2.85 -3.18
CA ARG A 475 21.44 3.29 -4.28
C ARG A 475 20.59 2.12 -4.79
N TYR A 476 19.45 2.41 -5.41
CA TYR A 476 18.57 1.36 -5.95
C TYR A 476 18.02 1.71 -7.33
N HIS A 477 17.71 0.67 -8.10
CA HIS A 477 17.08 0.74 -9.40
C HIS A 477 16.00 -0.34 -9.52
N PHE A 478 14.74 0.09 -9.61
CA PHE A 478 13.59 -0.80 -9.71
C PHE A 478 13.29 -1.18 -11.16
N ALA A 479 12.83 -2.41 -11.37
CA ALA A 479 12.41 -2.94 -12.66
C ALA A 479 11.04 -3.61 -12.51
N PRO A 480 9.94 -2.94 -12.92
CA PRO A 480 8.59 -3.49 -12.76
C PRO A 480 8.35 -4.70 -13.68
N ALA A 481 7.67 -5.73 -13.17
CA ALA A 481 7.42 -6.99 -13.87
C ALA A 481 5.93 -7.24 -14.13
N ALA A 482 5.12 -7.18 -13.07
CA ALA A 482 3.68 -7.44 -13.15
C ALA A 482 2.93 -6.16 -13.56
N ASP A 483 2.91 -5.19 -12.65
CA ASP A 483 2.46 -3.83 -12.88
C ASP A 483 3.60 -2.84 -12.54
N ARG A 484 3.28 -1.58 -12.22
CA ARG A 484 4.27 -0.55 -11.89
C ARG A 484 4.80 -0.61 -10.44
N LEU A 485 4.25 -1.47 -9.59
CA LEU A 485 4.53 -1.51 -8.15
C LEU A 485 5.17 -2.82 -7.69
N TRP A 486 5.17 -3.86 -8.52
CA TRP A 486 5.80 -5.15 -8.20
C TRP A 486 6.80 -5.58 -9.26
N GLY A 487 7.97 -6.04 -8.83
CA GLY A 487 9.03 -6.50 -9.73
C GLY A 487 10.35 -6.79 -9.01
N ASP A 488 11.46 -6.58 -9.72
CA ASP A 488 12.81 -6.83 -9.21
C ASP A 488 13.56 -5.52 -8.97
N ALA A 489 14.67 -5.56 -8.24
CA ALA A 489 15.51 -4.40 -8.03
C ALA A 489 17.01 -4.73 -7.91
N LEU A 490 17.83 -3.80 -8.39
CA LEU A 490 19.25 -3.70 -8.10
C LEU A 490 19.47 -2.70 -6.97
N LEU A 491 20.29 -3.04 -5.98
CA LEU A 491 20.86 -2.10 -5.03
C LEU A 491 22.39 -2.15 -5.09
N THR A 492 23.03 -1.01 -5.26
CA THR A 492 24.50 -0.90 -5.29
C THR A 492 24.95 0.54 -5.06
N ASN A 493 26.18 0.74 -4.63
CA ASN A 493 26.85 2.04 -4.69
C ASN A 493 27.95 2.07 -5.77
N LEU A 494 28.18 0.98 -6.50
CA LEU A 494 29.12 0.97 -7.62
C LEU A 494 28.59 1.86 -8.76
N PRO A 495 29.47 2.43 -9.59
CA PRO A 495 29.05 3.15 -10.79
C PRO A 495 28.23 2.24 -11.71
N VAL A 496 27.04 2.71 -12.13
CA VAL A 496 26.15 2.03 -13.07
C VAL A 496 26.22 2.79 -14.40
N THR A 497 26.85 2.20 -15.41
CA THR A 497 27.08 2.86 -16.72
C THR A 497 25.92 2.65 -17.68
N GLU A 498 25.25 1.50 -17.60
CA GLU A 498 24.05 1.19 -18.39
C GLU A 498 23.00 0.51 -17.52
N ILE A 499 21.73 0.88 -17.72
CA ILE A 499 20.61 0.18 -17.09
C ILE A 499 19.37 0.20 -17.97
N GLY A 500 18.69 -0.94 -18.07
CA GLY A 500 17.43 -1.09 -18.77
C GLY A 500 16.64 -2.28 -18.25
N SER A 501 15.38 -2.38 -18.64
CA SER A 501 14.53 -3.53 -18.35
C SER A 501 13.78 -3.94 -19.61
N THR A 502 13.76 -5.24 -19.88
CA THR A 502 13.02 -5.85 -20.99
C THR A 502 11.91 -6.72 -20.42
N ARG A 503 10.65 -6.43 -20.78
CA ARG A 503 9.53 -7.32 -20.45
C ARG A 503 9.70 -8.63 -21.20
N LEU A 504 9.53 -9.74 -20.48
CA LEU A 504 9.59 -11.10 -21.03
C LEU A 504 8.19 -11.53 -21.46
N ASN A 505 8.11 -12.48 -22.39
CA ASN A 505 6.81 -13.02 -22.77
C ASN A 505 6.15 -13.77 -21.61
N ARG A 506 4.82 -13.67 -21.53
CA ARG A 506 4.02 -14.26 -20.45
C ARG A 506 3.86 -15.78 -20.54
N HIS A 507 4.03 -16.37 -21.73
CA HIS A 507 3.87 -17.82 -21.98
C HIS A 507 2.59 -18.44 -21.36
N GLY A 508 1.50 -17.66 -21.29
CA GLY A 508 0.20 -18.11 -20.75
C GLY A 508 -0.05 -17.81 -19.27
N TYR A 509 0.91 -17.23 -18.54
CA TYR A 509 0.69 -16.78 -17.16
C TYR A 509 0.18 -15.33 -17.09
N PRO A 510 -0.81 -14.99 -16.24
CA PRO A 510 -1.36 -13.63 -16.21
C PRO A 510 -0.35 -12.60 -15.66
N THR A 511 0.44 -12.98 -14.66
CA THR A 511 1.51 -12.15 -14.10
C THR A 511 2.68 -12.02 -15.10
N GLY A 512 3.18 -10.80 -15.27
CA GLY A 512 4.32 -10.51 -16.14
C GLY A 512 5.67 -10.81 -15.50
N ALA A 513 6.70 -10.99 -16.33
CA ALA A 513 8.09 -11.12 -15.93
C ALA A 513 8.96 -10.09 -16.69
N GLN A 514 10.14 -9.77 -16.15
CA GLN A 514 11.08 -8.84 -16.76
C GLN A 514 12.53 -9.30 -16.57
N ALA A 515 13.43 -8.83 -17.42
CA ALA A 515 14.87 -8.99 -17.27
C ALA A 515 15.56 -7.62 -17.24
N GLN A 516 16.15 -7.27 -16.09
CA GLN A 516 16.84 -6.01 -15.86
C GLN A 516 18.29 -6.17 -16.30
N SER A 517 18.67 -5.48 -17.37
CA SER A 517 20.04 -5.46 -17.92
C SER A 517 20.81 -4.30 -17.32
N ILE A 518 21.95 -4.58 -16.71
CA ILE A 518 22.75 -3.63 -15.94
C ILE A 518 24.21 -3.78 -16.39
N VAL A 519 24.95 -2.67 -16.47
CA VAL A 519 26.41 -2.67 -16.55
C VAL A 519 26.96 -1.88 -15.38
N LEU A 520 27.85 -2.52 -14.63
CA LEU A 520 28.53 -1.96 -13.45
C LEU A 520 30.03 -1.84 -13.70
N GLU A 521 30.66 -0.85 -13.08
CA GLU A 521 32.12 -0.77 -12.99
C GLU A 521 32.65 -1.47 -11.72
N VAL A 522 33.59 -2.38 -11.90
CA VAL A 522 34.29 -3.13 -10.83
C VAL A 522 35.80 -3.00 -11.07
N GLY A 523 36.45 -2.08 -10.35
CA GLY A 523 37.81 -1.69 -10.67
C GLY A 523 37.88 -1.10 -12.08
N ASP A 524 38.79 -1.61 -12.89
CA ASP A 524 38.96 -1.20 -14.30
C ASP A 524 38.11 -2.04 -15.27
N HIS A 525 37.15 -2.84 -14.79
CA HIS A 525 36.35 -3.75 -15.61
C HIS A 525 34.87 -3.37 -15.61
N GLU A 526 34.22 -3.59 -16.74
CA GLU A 526 32.75 -3.60 -16.82
C GLU A 526 32.22 -5.02 -16.61
N VAL A 527 31.19 -5.14 -15.78
CA VAL A 527 30.47 -6.40 -15.55
C VAL A 527 28.99 -6.22 -15.91
N GLY A 528 28.49 -7.07 -16.80
CA GLY A 528 27.07 -7.13 -17.12
C GLY A 528 26.29 -7.96 -16.11
N ILE A 529 25.09 -7.52 -15.74
CA ILE A 529 24.16 -8.29 -14.90
C ILE A 529 22.80 -8.33 -15.57
N VAL A 530 22.20 -9.51 -15.60
CA VAL A 530 20.78 -9.72 -15.88
C VAL A 530 20.09 -10.17 -14.59
N ASN A 531 19.36 -9.26 -13.95
CA ASN A 531 18.55 -9.53 -12.77
C ASN A 531 17.11 -9.85 -13.18
N THR A 532 16.57 -10.98 -12.76
CA THR A 532 15.24 -11.44 -13.21
C THR A 532 14.59 -12.42 -12.24
N HIS A 533 13.26 -12.36 -12.16
CA HIS A 533 12.41 -13.40 -11.60
C HIS A 533 11.58 -14.06 -12.71
N LEU A 534 11.87 -15.33 -13.01
CA LEU A 534 11.12 -16.09 -14.02
C LEU A 534 9.83 -16.68 -13.45
N GLN A 535 8.77 -16.70 -14.25
CA GLN A 535 7.44 -17.19 -13.88
C GLN A 535 7.16 -18.55 -14.54
N GLU A 536 6.24 -19.32 -13.99
CA GLU A 536 5.65 -20.50 -14.64
C GLU A 536 4.48 -20.05 -15.56
N PRO A 537 4.30 -20.55 -16.80
CA PRO A 537 5.06 -21.60 -17.46
C PRO A 537 6.50 -21.21 -17.82
N ARG A 538 7.44 -22.15 -17.59
CA ARG A 538 8.90 -21.96 -17.75
C ARG A 538 9.36 -21.83 -19.22
N GLY A 539 8.91 -20.80 -19.94
CA GLY A 539 9.25 -20.51 -21.34
C GLY A 539 10.24 -19.35 -21.53
N GLN A 540 10.61 -18.66 -20.46
CA GLN A 540 11.29 -17.35 -20.50
C GLN A 540 12.83 -17.44 -20.54
N ALA A 541 13.40 -18.56 -20.11
CA ALA A 541 14.86 -18.73 -20.04
C ALA A 541 15.61 -18.49 -21.36
N PRO A 542 15.09 -18.91 -22.55
CA PRO A 542 15.72 -18.57 -23.84
C PRO A 542 15.80 -17.07 -24.13
N GLU A 543 14.82 -16.28 -23.68
CA GLU A 543 14.83 -14.82 -23.85
C GLU A 543 15.92 -14.19 -22.98
N VAL A 544 16.03 -14.63 -21.72
CA VAL A 544 17.11 -14.21 -20.81
C VAL A 544 18.48 -14.59 -21.34
N ALA A 545 18.63 -15.81 -21.87
CA ALA A 545 19.85 -16.25 -22.55
C ALA A 545 20.25 -15.32 -23.72
N ALA A 546 19.28 -14.88 -24.53
CA ALA A 546 19.53 -13.95 -25.62
C ALA A 546 19.97 -12.57 -25.12
N ILE A 547 19.36 -12.05 -24.04
CA ILE A 547 19.74 -10.80 -23.40
C ILE A 547 21.16 -10.88 -22.85
N ALA A 548 21.50 -11.96 -22.14
CA ALA A 548 22.84 -12.18 -21.61
C ALA A 548 23.90 -12.20 -22.72
N ARG A 549 23.65 -12.89 -23.84
CA ARG A 549 24.55 -12.88 -25.01
C ARG A 549 24.73 -11.48 -25.60
N ARG A 550 23.66 -10.70 -25.70
CA ARG A 550 23.74 -9.31 -26.21
C ARG A 550 24.60 -8.44 -25.29
N LEU A 551 24.41 -8.56 -23.98
CA LEU A 551 25.16 -7.79 -22.98
C LEU A 551 26.65 -8.14 -23.00
N ALA A 552 26.98 -9.42 -23.21
CA ALA A 552 28.37 -9.90 -23.36
C ALA A 552 29.04 -9.39 -24.65
N ALA A 553 28.26 -9.26 -25.74
CA ALA A 553 28.78 -8.90 -27.07
C ALA A 553 28.98 -7.39 -27.29
N ALA A 554 28.41 -6.51 -26.46
CA ALA A 554 28.43 -5.06 -26.64
C ALA A 554 29.79 -4.38 -26.32
N ALA A 555 30.91 -4.99 -26.73
CA ALA A 555 32.24 -4.74 -26.17
C ALA A 555 32.77 -3.28 -26.20
N LEU A 556 33.60 -3.04 -25.17
CA LEU A 556 34.56 -1.97 -24.84
C LEU A 556 35.06 -1.07 -26.01
N PRO A 557 35.46 0.19 -25.69
CA PRO A 557 35.82 1.20 -26.69
C PRO A 557 36.87 0.71 -27.72
N PRO A 558 36.80 1.20 -28.97
CA PRO A 558 37.69 0.74 -30.04
C PRO A 558 39.14 1.11 -29.73
N GLY A 559 40.05 0.13 -29.64
CA GLY A 559 41.48 0.40 -29.47
C GLY A 559 42.37 -0.76 -28.99
N VAL A 560 41.80 -1.84 -28.46
CA VAL A 560 42.55 -3.04 -28.04
C VAL A 560 42.06 -4.21 -28.92
N GLY A 561 42.97 -5.02 -29.47
CA GLY A 561 42.63 -6.13 -30.37
C GLY A 561 41.62 -7.12 -29.76
N VAL A 562 41.03 -8.00 -30.60
CA VAL A 562 39.96 -9.00 -30.28
C VAL A 562 39.56 -8.99 -28.80
N ALA A 563 38.71 -8.03 -28.40
CA ALA A 563 38.34 -7.87 -27.01
C ALA A 563 37.61 -9.14 -26.55
N ASP A 564 38.06 -9.75 -25.45
CA ASP A 564 37.27 -10.78 -24.76
C ASP A 564 35.88 -10.19 -24.45
N PRO A 565 34.81 -11.00 -24.55
CA PRO A 565 33.45 -10.53 -24.29
C PRO A 565 33.32 -10.01 -22.85
N ARG A 566 32.45 -9.00 -22.65
CA ARG A 566 32.14 -8.45 -21.32
C ARG A 566 31.66 -9.61 -20.43
N PRO A 567 32.22 -9.81 -19.22
CA PRO A 567 31.72 -10.84 -18.30
C PRO A 567 30.27 -10.53 -17.87
N VAL A 568 29.42 -11.55 -17.85
CA VAL A 568 27.98 -11.43 -17.55
C VAL A 568 27.57 -12.36 -16.42
N ILE A 569 26.68 -11.85 -15.57
CA ILE A 569 25.98 -12.57 -14.51
C ILE A 569 24.49 -12.64 -14.85
N VAL A 570 23.87 -13.79 -14.63
CA VAL A 570 22.40 -13.93 -14.62
C VAL A 570 21.99 -14.40 -13.24
N ALA A 571 21.17 -13.64 -12.53
CA ALA A 571 20.86 -13.93 -11.13
C ALA A 571 19.44 -13.51 -10.73
N GLY A 572 18.93 -14.18 -9.70
CA GLY A 572 17.58 -14.00 -9.15
C GLY A 572 16.88 -15.33 -8.90
N ASP A 573 15.57 -15.28 -8.70
CA ASP A 573 14.71 -16.46 -8.65
C ASP A 573 14.37 -16.91 -10.07
N LEU A 574 15.06 -17.93 -10.57
CA LEU A 574 14.87 -18.41 -11.93
C LEU A 574 13.75 -19.45 -12.03
N ASN A 575 13.10 -19.81 -10.92
CA ASN A 575 12.07 -20.84 -10.84
C ASN A 575 12.45 -22.16 -11.55
N THR A 576 13.75 -22.44 -11.65
CA THR A 576 14.35 -23.48 -12.49
C THR A 576 15.36 -24.26 -11.67
N THR A 577 15.27 -25.58 -11.63
CA THR A 577 16.27 -26.42 -10.97
C THR A 577 17.44 -26.75 -11.89
N PRO A 578 18.60 -27.17 -11.35
CA PRO A 578 19.80 -27.45 -12.15
C PRO A 578 19.62 -28.52 -13.22
N SER A 579 18.66 -29.44 -13.04
CA SER A 579 18.34 -30.52 -13.98
C SER A 579 17.32 -30.12 -15.06
N ASP A 580 16.68 -28.97 -14.92
CA ASP A 580 15.58 -28.57 -15.79
C ASP A 580 16.04 -28.16 -17.20
N PRO A 581 15.20 -28.36 -18.24
CA PRO A 581 15.51 -27.93 -19.61
C PRO A 581 15.87 -26.46 -19.77
N GLN A 582 15.27 -25.60 -18.95
CA GLN A 582 15.48 -24.16 -18.96
C GLN A 582 16.89 -23.80 -18.52
N MET A 583 17.46 -24.54 -17.56
CA MET A 583 18.86 -24.37 -17.16
C MET A 583 19.78 -24.64 -18.34
N ARG A 584 19.49 -25.65 -19.17
CA ARG A 584 20.29 -25.93 -20.38
C ARG A 584 20.28 -24.79 -21.39
N ALA A 585 19.19 -24.04 -21.50
CA ALA A 585 19.13 -22.86 -22.38
C ALA A 585 20.06 -21.74 -21.88
N LEU A 586 20.14 -21.55 -20.57
CA LEU A 586 21.06 -20.58 -19.94
C LEU A 586 22.51 -21.05 -20.06
N GLU A 587 22.80 -22.33 -19.81
CA GLU A 587 24.14 -22.92 -19.99
C GLU A 587 24.63 -22.83 -21.43
N ALA A 588 23.74 -23.07 -22.40
CA ALA A 588 24.04 -22.91 -23.81
C ALA A 588 24.38 -21.46 -24.20
N ALA A 589 24.09 -20.47 -23.34
CA ALA A 589 24.54 -19.09 -23.51
C ALA A 589 25.95 -18.82 -22.97
N GLY A 590 26.67 -19.85 -22.52
CA GLY A 590 28.02 -19.73 -21.95
C GLY A 590 28.02 -19.39 -20.47
N LEU A 591 26.89 -19.60 -19.79
CA LEU A 591 26.74 -19.40 -18.35
C LEU A 591 27.04 -20.69 -17.60
N SER A 592 27.62 -20.57 -16.41
CA SER A 592 27.95 -21.68 -15.52
C SER A 592 27.47 -21.38 -14.11
N ASP A 593 27.14 -22.44 -13.35
CA ASP A 593 26.58 -22.30 -12.01
C ASP A 593 27.62 -22.64 -10.93
N PRO A 594 28.15 -21.64 -10.20
CA PRO A 594 29.18 -21.86 -9.18
C PRO A 594 28.66 -22.66 -7.97
N LEU A 595 27.35 -22.70 -7.72
CA LEU A 595 26.79 -23.42 -6.58
C LEU A 595 26.84 -24.95 -6.75
N ARG A 596 27.00 -25.46 -7.98
CA ARG A 596 27.19 -26.90 -8.22
C ARG A 596 28.46 -27.43 -7.55
N ALA A 597 29.52 -26.63 -7.53
CA ALA A 597 30.78 -26.99 -6.86
C ALA A 597 30.64 -27.06 -5.34
N LEU A 598 29.56 -26.51 -4.78
CA LEU A 598 29.25 -26.50 -3.34
C LEU A 598 28.23 -27.57 -2.94
N GLY A 599 27.98 -28.57 -3.80
CA GLY A 599 27.05 -29.66 -3.48
C GLY A 599 25.57 -29.29 -3.68
N ASP A 600 25.29 -28.30 -4.54
CA ASP A 600 23.93 -28.00 -5.01
C ASP A 600 22.95 -27.56 -3.91
N PRO A 601 23.29 -26.58 -3.05
CA PRO A 601 22.50 -26.25 -1.86
C PRO A 601 21.09 -25.74 -2.22
N PRO A 602 20.00 -26.32 -1.67
CA PRO A 602 18.64 -25.87 -1.92
C PRO A 602 18.35 -24.50 -1.29
N THR A 603 17.43 -23.76 -1.92
CA THR A 603 17.07 -22.38 -1.58
C THR A 603 15.61 -22.21 -1.18
N SER A 604 14.71 -23.15 -1.53
CA SER A 604 13.27 -23.05 -1.27
C SER A 604 12.62 -24.41 -0.92
N PRO A 605 11.59 -24.43 -0.05
CA PRO A 605 11.21 -23.35 0.87
C PRO A 605 12.25 -23.16 1.99
N ALA A 606 12.38 -21.96 2.55
CA ALA A 606 13.46 -21.61 3.48
C ALA A 606 13.48 -22.41 4.80
N ASP A 607 12.32 -22.86 5.28
CA ASP A 607 12.16 -23.63 6.52
C ASP A 607 12.51 -25.11 6.35
N ALA A 608 12.24 -25.69 5.17
CA ALA A 608 12.63 -27.04 4.78
C ALA A 608 13.17 -27.07 3.34
N PRO A 609 14.39 -26.56 3.09
CA PRO A 609 14.91 -26.38 1.73
C PRO A 609 15.08 -27.72 1.00
N VAL A 610 14.38 -27.87 -0.12
CA VAL A 610 14.42 -29.09 -0.96
C VAL A 610 14.60 -28.81 -2.45
N ARG A 611 14.40 -27.57 -2.90
CA ARG A 611 14.57 -27.14 -4.30
C ARG A 611 15.61 -26.02 -4.36
N ARG A 612 16.45 -26.04 -5.39
CA ARG A 612 17.34 -24.94 -5.75
C ARG A 612 16.77 -24.23 -6.97
N ILE A 613 16.20 -23.05 -6.76
CA ILE A 613 15.54 -22.25 -7.80
C ILE A 613 16.07 -20.82 -7.87
N ASP A 614 16.85 -20.40 -6.88
CA ASP A 614 17.59 -19.15 -6.88
C ASP A 614 19.02 -19.40 -7.33
N HIS A 615 19.50 -18.60 -8.29
CA HIS A 615 20.81 -18.83 -8.93
C HIS A 615 21.62 -17.53 -9.08
N VAL A 616 22.94 -17.71 -9.17
CA VAL A 616 23.89 -16.70 -9.65
C VAL A 616 24.76 -17.38 -10.69
N LEU A 617 24.35 -17.31 -11.95
CA LEU A 617 25.08 -17.91 -13.08
C LEU A 617 26.11 -16.92 -13.61
N ILE A 618 27.30 -17.40 -13.97
CA ILE A 618 28.43 -16.58 -14.39
C ILE A 618 29.00 -17.04 -15.73
N SER A 619 29.40 -16.10 -16.59
CA SER A 619 30.13 -16.39 -17.84
C SER A 619 31.65 -16.46 -17.63
N LYS A 620 32.39 -16.76 -18.71
CA LYS A 620 33.85 -16.58 -18.78
C LYS A 620 34.24 -15.15 -18.36
N GLY A 621 35.37 -15.01 -17.67
CA GLY A 621 35.88 -13.75 -17.12
C GLY A 621 35.45 -13.47 -15.67
N LEU A 622 34.65 -14.37 -15.08
CA LEU A 622 34.25 -14.34 -13.68
C LEU A 622 34.61 -15.66 -13.00
N THR A 623 35.14 -15.55 -11.78
CA THR A 623 35.40 -16.71 -10.91
C THR A 623 34.69 -16.50 -9.58
N ALA A 624 33.89 -17.48 -9.14
CA ALA A 624 33.36 -17.50 -7.78
C ALA A 624 34.46 -17.91 -6.80
N VAL A 625 34.91 -16.96 -5.97
CA VAL A 625 35.94 -17.21 -4.94
C VAL A 625 35.34 -17.77 -3.65
N ALA A 626 34.05 -17.53 -3.42
CA ALA A 626 33.26 -18.12 -2.36
C ALA A 626 31.77 -18.02 -2.73
N ALA A 627 30.96 -18.99 -2.29
CA ALA A 627 29.51 -18.86 -2.30
C ALA A 627 28.89 -19.52 -1.06
N ASP A 628 27.72 -19.06 -0.66
CA ASP A 628 26.99 -19.50 0.53
C ASP A 628 25.47 -19.33 0.31
N VAL A 629 24.68 -20.17 0.98
CA VAL A 629 23.21 -20.09 1.02
C VAL A 629 22.77 -20.05 2.48
N PRO A 630 22.79 -18.87 3.13
CA PRO A 630 22.53 -18.75 4.55
C PRO A 630 21.07 -19.06 4.91
N ARG A 631 20.84 -19.84 5.97
CA ARG A 631 19.50 -20.08 6.52
C ARG A 631 19.01 -18.87 7.32
N VAL A 632 18.04 -18.15 6.77
CA VAL A 632 17.39 -16.99 7.42
C VAL A 632 15.86 -17.08 7.28
N PRO A 633 15.08 -16.54 8.24
CA PRO A 633 13.62 -16.71 8.26
C PRO A 633 12.83 -15.57 7.58
N PHE A 634 13.52 -14.64 6.91
CA PHE A 634 12.94 -13.37 6.46
C PHE A 634 12.19 -13.46 5.12
N SER A 635 12.19 -14.64 4.49
CA SER A 635 11.46 -14.97 3.26
C SER A 635 11.19 -16.47 3.26
N ASP A 636 10.35 -16.96 2.35
CA ASP A 636 10.24 -18.37 2.01
C ASP A 636 11.36 -18.85 1.06
N HIS A 637 12.25 -17.94 0.63
CA HIS A 637 13.50 -18.26 -0.06
C HIS A 637 14.72 -18.03 0.85
N LEU A 638 15.80 -18.74 0.57
CA LEU A 638 17.11 -18.48 1.15
C LEU A 638 17.94 -17.61 0.19
N PRO A 639 18.64 -16.58 0.69
CA PRO A 639 19.50 -15.74 -0.12
C PRO A 639 20.72 -16.51 -0.63
N VAL A 640 21.15 -16.19 -1.84
CA VAL A 640 22.40 -16.69 -2.43
C VAL A 640 23.45 -15.59 -2.34
N VAL A 641 24.57 -15.87 -1.68
CA VAL A 641 25.69 -14.94 -1.53
C VAL A 641 26.87 -15.47 -2.33
N VAL A 642 27.42 -14.68 -3.24
CA VAL A 642 28.59 -15.06 -4.05
C VAL A 642 29.61 -13.93 -4.02
N ARG A 643 30.85 -14.26 -3.64
CA ARG A 643 31.99 -13.37 -3.84
C ARG A 643 32.64 -13.73 -5.16
N LEU A 644 32.73 -12.75 -6.04
CA LEU A 644 33.17 -12.89 -7.41
C LEU A 644 34.48 -12.16 -7.62
N ARG A 645 35.34 -12.72 -8.48
CA ARG A 645 36.54 -12.06 -9.00
C ARG A 645 36.40 -11.91 -10.52
N VAL A 646 36.70 -10.72 -11.03
CA VAL A 646 36.78 -10.41 -12.46
C VAL A 646 38.23 -10.63 -12.93
N GLY A 647 38.43 -11.38 -14.01
CA GLY A 647 39.77 -11.61 -14.57
C GLY A 647 39.87 -12.73 -15.58
#